data_AF-A0A2V9JPA3-F1
#
_entry.id   AF-A0A2V9JPA3-F1
#
_cell.length_a   1.000
_cell.length_b   1.000
_cell.length_c   1.000
_cell.angle_alpha   90.00
_cell.angle_beta   90.00
_cell.angle_gamma   90.00
#
_symmetry.space_group_name_H-M   'P 1'
#
loop_
_entity.id
_entity.type
_entity.pdbx_description
1 polymer ?
#
loop_
_entity_poly.entity_id
_entity_poly.type
_entity_poly.pdbx_seq_one_letter_code
_entity_poly.pdbx_strand_id
1 'polypeptide(L)'
;VNDLKERGEELVAHDMIAALAGDTEAKKQAGETPVDSNPKELDRNPPQNEFLILDADSSQQRAIGAVLAGQSAVIHGPPGTGKSQTIANLIGSLAAAGRSILFVAEKRAALEVVLKRLKHAGLEHIAIDLHGADVSTKQVMEQIAAALDTVRLSAPVDCEAMHQRFVERRDRLNRHVERLHRKREHGALSVYELQGCLLRLQKEAQADTRWRGPELARIKAGGVEKIRELLKEATGFASLLLRTDPSPWTGARLPDGVAAERALDLAARLSQKTWPAFLTSIDAVTQATRLGSPTTLRETRQIFALITAVRQTLSLYAAELYGRDLQKLLRDLSPGRNGGWAVVWLRLTNSDFREARKAALEFRAAGKTSTQQLFAELTAAEEQRRKWRELSAGATQPQDVPGYLLHRQTFDSLVGEIAELETLVFRKNLEDSALGELGPYIEALHKDSVTPRRLPRLSEIEAELEKAGIEKMLAGIRTKKPSPEKWASLFDSAWFLSCLDAAFAEDSEIAGFNGRTHDEFVKEFTELDKERIRIAAARVRRACAERAISVMNQHPEQEYLVRAEAQKKRRHLPLRKLFARAQDVLTAVCPCWMASPLSVSQLLDTKACFDVVIFDEASQVLPEDSVPAILRGARLVVAGDSRQLPPTTFFAAGDDDEPIEEAADAATEGFESLLDMTNSFVPSRYLDWHYRSRDESLISFSNHHIYTGRLVTFPGPGGPPAVSHVLVNQPPGLDGQEESSSAEMRKVVELVLEHPQKFPRQSLGVIAMGIRHATQLF
;
A
#
# COMPACT_ATOMS: atom_id res chain seq x y z
N VAL A 1 -33.62 -28.33 44.06
CA VAL A 1 -34.21 -29.37 43.18
C VAL A 1 -35.74 -29.43 43.23
N ASN A 2 -36.43 -28.91 44.25
CA ASN A 2 -37.90 -28.76 44.19
C ASN A 2 -38.36 -27.63 43.24
N ASP A 3 -37.53 -26.60 43.01
CA ASP A 3 -37.85 -25.47 42.12
C ASP A 3 -38.38 -25.92 40.74
N LEU A 4 -37.75 -26.91 40.11
CA LEU A 4 -38.17 -27.43 38.80
C LEU A 4 -39.52 -28.16 38.86
N LYS A 5 -39.81 -28.85 39.96
CA LYS A 5 -41.09 -29.57 40.16
C LYS A 5 -42.24 -28.64 40.52
N GLU A 6 -41.97 -27.59 41.29
CA GLU A 6 -42.98 -26.68 41.83
C GLU A 6 -43.43 -25.61 40.82
N ARG A 7 -42.65 -25.38 39.74
CA ARG A 7 -42.82 -24.24 38.82
C ARG A 7 -42.90 -24.64 37.35
N GLY A 8 -43.39 -25.84 37.05
CA GLY A 8 -43.46 -26.39 35.69
C GLY A 8 -44.14 -25.45 34.67
N GLU A 9 -45.24 -24.80 35.05
CA GLU A 9 -45.96 -23.86 34.16
C GLU A 9 -45.14 -22.61 33.82
N GLU A 10 -44.40 -22.07 34.78
CA GLU A 10 -43.53 -20.89 34.57
C GLU A 10 -42.31 -21.24 33.70
N LEU A 11 -41.78 -22.46 33.82
CA LEU A 11 -40.69 -22.96 32.97
C LEU A 11 -41.13 -23.04 31.49
N VAL A 12 -42.35 -23.53 31.24
CA VAL A 12 -42.89 -23.66 29.88
C VAL A 12 -43.16 -22.29 29.25
N ALA A 13 -43.59 -21.31 30.04
CA ALA A 13 -43.89 -19.95 29.57
C ALA A 13 -42.64 -19.08 29.33
N HIS A 14 -41.45 -19.54 29.71
CA HIS A 14 -40.23 -18.75 29.61
C HIS A 14 -39.52 -18.96 28.26
N ASP A 15 -39.46 -17.93 27.42
CA ASP A 15 -38.95 -18.01 26.04
C ASP A 15 -37.57 -18.69 25.93
N MET A 16 -36.60 -18.34 26.78
CA MET A 16 -35.26 -18.96 26.72
C MET A 16 -35.26 -20.44 27.11
N ILE A 17 -36.12 -20.84 28.05
CA ILE A 17 -36.19 -22.24 28.50
C ILE A 17 -36.94 -23.05 27.44
N ALA A 18 -38.00 -22.50 26.85
CA ALA A 18 -38.69 -23.08 25.71
C ALA A 18 -37.73 -23.26 24.51
N ALA A 19 -36.89 -22.26 24.22
CA ALA A 19 -35.88 -22.34 23.16
C ALA A 19 -34.83 -23.43 23.42
N LEU A 20 -34.32 -23.54 24.65
CA LEU A 20 -33.42 -24.63 25.07
C LEU A 20 -34.10 -26.01 24.95
N ALA A 21 -35.39 -26.10 25.29
CA ALA A 21 -36.19 -27.31 25.15
C ALA A 21 -36.56 -27.66 23.70
N GLY A 22 -36.21 -26.81 22.72
CA GLY A 22 -36.39 -27.09 21.29
C GLY A 22 -37.56 -26.38 20.62
N ASP A 23 -38.28 -25.48 21.31
CA ASP A 23 -39.38 -24.73 20.71
C ASP A 23 -38.90 -23.83 19.56
N THR A 24 -39.54 -23.97 18.39
CA THR A 24 -39.07 -23.33 17.15
C THR A 24 -39.38 -21.85 17.10
N GLU A 25 -40.50 -21.40 17.68
CA GLU A 25 -40.89 -19.99 17.69
C GLU A 25 -40.06 -19.23 18.74
N ALA A 26 -39.85 -19.83 19.91
CA ALA A 26 -38.97 -19.28 20.94
C ALA A 26 -37.53 -19.14 20.44
N LYS A 27 -36.99 -20.14 19.71
CA LYS A 27 -35.67 -20.03 19.05
C LYS A 27 -35.62 -18.87 18.05
N LYS A 28 -36.68 -18.64 17.29
CA LYS A 28 -36.75 -17.56 16.31
C LYS A 28 -36.79 -16.18 16.99
N GLN A 29 -37.53 -16.05 18.09
CA GLN A 29 -37.58 -14.83 18.90
C GLN A 29 -36.23 -14.56 19.61
N ALA A 30 -35.56 -15.62 20.09
CA ALA A 30 -34.22 -15.52 20.66
C ALA A 30 -33.16 -15.08 19.63
N GLY A 31 -33.36 -15.49 18.37
CA GLY A 31 -32.50 -15.19 17.23
C GLY A 31 -32.84 -13.91 16.48
N GLU A 32 -33.65 -13.01 17.06
CA GLU A 32 -33.94 -11.70 16.47
C GLU A 32 -32.67 -10.98 16.02
N THR A 33 -32.79 -10.18 14.94
CA THR A 33 -31.65 -9.65 14.20
C THR A 33 -30.65 -8.96 15.15
N PRO A 34 -29.39 -9.40 15.19
CA PRO A 34 -28.40 -8.77 16.06
C PRO A 34 -28.27 -7.30 15.72
N VAL A 35 -28.28 -6.43 16.74
CA VAL A 35 -27.91 -5.03 16.60
C VAL A 35 -26.41 -5.03 16.36
N ASP A 36 -26.00 -5.18 15.10
CA ASP A 36 -24.59 -5.18 14.75
C ASP A 36 -24.11 -3.75 14.55
N SER A 37 -23.58 -3.16 15.64
CA SER A 37 -22.96 -1.85 15.58
C SER A 37 -21.65 -1.95 14.81
N ASN A 38 -21.51 -1.16 13.75
CA ASN A 38 -20.27 -1.03 13.01
C ASN A 38 -19.13 -0.60 13.97
N PRO A 39 -18.00 -1.34 14.06
CA PRO A 39 -16.87 -0.97 14.92
C PRO A 39 -16.40 0.49 14.74
N LYS A 40 -16.51 1.03 13.52
CA LYS A 40 -16.11 2.41 13.19
C LYS A 40 -17.01 3.48 13.82
N GLU A 41 -18.18 3.09 14.29
CA GLU A 41 -19.16 4.00 14.91
C GLU A 41 -19.04 4.03 16.43
N LEU A 42 -18.27 3.12 17.05
CA LEU A 42 -18.08 3.08 18.50
C LEU A 42 -17.54 4.41 19.04
N ASP A 43 -16.61 5.04 18.30
CA ASP A 43 -16.06 6.35 18.65
C ASP A 43 -17.07 7.51 18.55
N ARG A 44 -18.28 7.29 18.03
CA ARG A 44 -19.34 8.31 18.02
C ARG A 44 -20.16 8.29 19.30
N ASN A 45 -20.01 7.26 20.13
CA ASN A 45 -20.70 7.19 21.41
C ASN A 45 -20.20 8.34 22.32
N PRO A 46 -21.13 9.14 22.88
CA PRO A 46 -20.76 10.16 23.83
C PRO A 46 -20.22 9.50 25.11
N PRO A 47 -19.12 9.99 25.69
CA PRO A 47 -18.54 9.39 26.90
C PRO A 47 -19.51 9.45 28.12
N GLN A 48 -20.52 10.33 28.10
CA GLN A 48 -21.58 10.33 29.12
C GLN A 48 -22.45 9.05 29.11
N ASN A 49 -22.47 8.32 28.00
CA ASN A 49 -23.23 7.07 27.86
C ASN A 49 -22.35 5.82 27.99
N GLU A 50 -21.04 6.01 28.17
CA GLU A 50 -20.08 4.93 28.32
C GLU A 50 -19.73 4.71 29.79
N PHE A 51 -19.86 3.47 30.24
CA PHE A 51 -19.61 3.03 31.62
C PHE A 51 -18.61 1.87 31.68
N LEU A 52 -17.67 1.85 30.73
CA LEU A 52 -16.57 0.88 30.73
C LEU A 52 -15.63 1.17 31.91
N ILE A 53 -15.49 0.19 32.80
CA ILE A 53 -14.70 0.27 34.04
C ILE A 53 -13.30 -0.32 33.87
N LEU A 54 -13.04 -0.96 32.73
CA LEU A 54 -11.79 -1.53 32.27
C LEU A 54 -11.65 -1.24 30.77
N ASP A 55 -10.43 -1.38 30.23
CA ASP A 55 -10.19 -1.31 28.79
C ASP A 55 -11.12 -2.27 28.03
N ALA A 56 -11.53 -1.88 26.82
CA ALA A 56 -12.26 -2.77 25.93
C ALA A 56 -11.94 -2.47 24.47
N ASP A 57 -11.56 -3.51 23.72
CA ASP A 57 -11.41 -3.38 22.27
C ASP A 57 -12.76 -3.37 21.55
N SER A 58 -12.71 -3.09 20.24
CA SER A 58 -13.93 -2.97 19.42
C SER A 58 -14.81 -4.22 19.40
N SER A 59 -14.25 -5.42 19.51
CA SER A 59 -15.02 -6.68 19.54
C SER A 59 -15.73 -6.87 20.88
N GLN A 60 -15.06 -6.51 21.98
CA GLN A 60 -15.63 -6.50 23.33
C GLN A 60 -16.72 -5.43 23.48
N GLN A 61 -16.47 -4.22 22.99
CA GLN A 61 -17.45 -3.11 23.03
C GLN A 61 -18.71 -3.43 22.22
N ARG A 62 -18.57 -4.09 21.07
CA ARG A 62 -19.72 -4.61 20.30
C ARG A 62 -20.55 -5.62 21.08
N ALA A 63 -19.90 -6.56 21.76
CA ALA A 63 -20.60 -7.54 22.59
C ALA A 63 -21.35 -6.85 23.76
N ILE A 64 -20.71 -5.90 24.44
CA ILE A 64 -21.31 -5.13 25.53
C ILE A 64 -22.48 -4.28 25.02
N GLY A 65 -22.31 -3.57 23.90
CA GLY A 65 -23.34 -2.72 23.31
C GLY A 65 -24.60 -3.48 22.91
N ALA A 66 -24.45 -4.70 22.35
CA ALA A 66 -25.58 -5.56 22.01
C ALA A 66 -26.41 -5.95 23.25
N VAL A 67 -25.76 -6.32 24.35
CA VAL A 67 -26.46 -6.67 25.59
C VAL A 67 -27.11 -5.44 26.24
N LEU A 68 -26.44 -4.28 26.21
CA LEU A 68 -27.02 -3.02 26.69
C LEU A 68 -28.24 -2.58 25.87
N ALA A 69 -28.29 -2.94 24.58
CA ALA A 69 -29.47 -2.75 23.73
C ALA A 69 -30.61 -3.75 24.03
N GLY A 70 -30.44 -4.63 25.02
CA GLY A 70 -31.44 -5.58 25.47
C GLY A 70 -31.42 -6.95 24.77
N GLN A 71 -30.35 -7.27 24.04
CA GLN A 71 -30.22 -8.56 23.35
C GLN A 71 -29.64 -9.64 24.27
N SER A 72 -30.17 -10.87 24.15
CA SER A 72 -29.44 -12.06 24.59
C SER A 72 -28.26 -12.30 23.65
N ALA A 73 -27.13 -12.80 24.16
CA ALA A 73 -25.92 -12.96 23.36
C ALA A 73 -25.04 -14.12 23.82
N VAL A 74 -24.44 -14.83 22.87
CA VAL A 74 -23.38 -15.81 23.14
C VAL A 74 -22.02 -15.15 22.90
N ILE A 75 -21.23 -14.95 23.93
CA ILE A 75 -19.89 -14.34 23.84
C ILE A 75 -18.84 -15.44 23.74
N HIS A 76 -18.30 -15.63 22.53
CA HIS A 76 -17.19 -16.53 22.27
C HIS A 76 -15.86 -15.83 22.58
N GLY A 77 -15.22 -16.24 23.65
CA GLY A 77 -13.97 -15.66 24.13
C GLY A 77 -12.85 -16.68 24.27
N PRO A 78 -12.05 -16.92 23.21
CA PRO A 78 -10.86 -17.77 23.28
C PRO A 78 -9.87 -17.37 24.40
N PRO A 79 -8.94 -18.26 24.83
CA PRO A 79 -8.05 -17.96 25.92
C PRO A 79 -7.19 -16.73 25.62
N GLY A 80 -7.31 -15.68 26.45
CA GLY A 80 -6.52 -14.47 26.28
C GLY A 80 -7.18 -13.34 25.50
N THR A 81 -8.46 -13.49 25.12
CA THR A 81 -9.23 -12.43 24.42
C THR A 81 -10.01 -11.50 25.35
N GLY A 82 -9.82 -11.64 26.67
CA GLY A 82 -10.40 -10.72 27.65
C GLY A 82 -11.88 -10.99 28.01
N LYS A 83 -12.36 -12.23 27.92
CA LYS A 83 -13.72 -12.65 28.33
C LYS A 83 -14.15 -12.12 29.71
N SER A 84 -13.40 -12.41 30.78
CA SER A 84 -13.73 -11.94 32.13
C SER A 84 -13.64 -10.40 32.29
N GLN A 85 -12.83 -9.72 31.45
CA GLN A 85 -12.79 -8.26 31.39
C GLN A 85 -14.04 -7.70 30.72
N THR A 86 -14.50 -8.35 29.65
CA THR A 86 -15.76 -8.04 28.96
C THR A 86 -16.94 -8.20 29.91
N ILE A 87 -16.98 -9.30 30.68
CA ILE A 87 -18.02 -9.55 31.69
C ILE A 87 -18.02 -8.49 32.79
N ALA A 88 -16.84 -8.12 33.33
CA ALA A 88 -16.77 -7.07 34.34
C ALA A 88 -17.26 -5.71 33.80
N ASN A 89 -16.88 -5.35 32.58
CA ASN A 89 -17.40 -4.15 31.90
C ASN A 89 -18.91 -4.21 31.67
N LEU A 90 -19.43 -5.39 31.29
CA LEU A 90 -20.85 -5.61 31.11
C LEU A 90 -21.61 -5.44 32.43
N ILE A 91 -21.13 -6.02 33.53
CA ILE A 91 -21.71 -5.87 34.87
C ILE A 91 -21.74 -4.39 35.28
N GLY A 92 -20.62 -3.68 35.15
CA GLY A 92 -20.55 -2.24 35.48
C GLY A 92 -21.52 -1.40 34.66
N SER A 93 -21.62 -1.67 33.35
CA SER A 93 -22.48 -0.93 32.44
C SER A 93 -23.98 -1.21 32.67
N LEU A 94 -24.35 -2.48 32.89
CA LEU A 94 -25.71 -2.88 33.22
C LEU A 94 -26.15 -2.30 34.57
N ALA A 95 -25.27 -2.34 35.58
CA ALA A 95 -25.53 -1.76 36.89
C ALA A 95 -25.76 -0.23 36.80
N ALA A 96 -24.95 0.48 36.02
CA ALA A 96 -25.16 1.91 35.76
C ALA A 96 -26.47 2.20 35.00
N ALA A 97 -26.89 1.30 34.12
CA ALA A 97 -28.20 1.35 33.45
C ALA A 97 -29.37 0.94 34.38
N GLY A 98 -29.10 0.66 35.66
CA GLY A 98 -30.11 0.30 36.66
C GLY A 98 -30.65 -1.13 36.52
N ARG A 99 -29.91 -2.01 35.84
CA ARG A 99 -30.30 -3.42 35.60
C ARG A 99 -29.77 -4.33 36.69
N SER A 100 -30.61 -5.28 37.13
CA SER A 100 -30.21 -6.35 38.05
C SER A 100 -29.62 -7.54 37.29
N ILE A 101 -28.56 -8.12 37.85
CA ILE A 101 -27.68 -9.08 37.18
C ILE A 101 -27.49 -10.31 38.06
N LEU A 102 -27.68 -11.49 37.49
CA LEU A 102 -27.27 -12.77 38.08
C LEU A 102 -26.07 -13.30 37.29
N PHE A 103 -24.89 -13.29 37.90
CA PHE A 103 -23.68 -13.83 37.32
C PHE A 103 -23.43 -15.25 37.86
N VAL A 104 -23.36 -16.22 36.95
CA VAL A 104 -23.28 -17.64 37.28
C VAL A 104 -22.01 -18.24 36.69
N ALA A 105 -21.26 -18.96 37.52
CA ALA A 105 -20.16 -19.78 37.03
C ALA A 105 -19.98 -21.03 37.89
N GLU A 106 -19.60 -22.14 37.25
CA GLU A 106 -19.40 -23.42 37.92
C GLU A 106 -18.19 -23.39 38.85
N LYS A 107 -17.08 -22.81 38.40
CA LYS A 107 -15.81 -22.79 39.12
C LYS A 107 -15.62 -21.48 39.91
N ARG A 108 -15.22 -21.61 41.19
CA ARG A 108 -14.86 -20.47 42.07
C ARG A 108 -13.84 -19.51 41.44
N ALA A 109 -12.86 -20.06 40.72
CA ALA A 109 -11.82 -19.27 40.07
C ALA A 109 -12.38 -18.27 39.04
N ALA A 110 -13.44 -18.63 38.30
CA ALA A 110 -14.06 -17.73 37.31
C ALA A 110 -14.71 -16.52 38.01
N LEU A 111 -15.42 -16.76 39.12
CA LEU A 111 -16.03 -15.71 39.94
C LEU A 111 -14.99 -14.79 40.56
N GLU A 112 -13.94 -15.34 41.15
CA GLU A 112 -12.87 -14.57 41.79
C GLU A 112 -12.14 -13.65 40.79
N VAL A 113 -11.98 -14.08 39.53
CA VAL A 113 -11.36 -13.27 38.47
C VAL A 113 -12.18 -12.01 38.17
N VAL A 114 -13.51 -12.12 38.13
CA VAL A 114 -14.43 -10.99 37.90
C VAL A 114 -14.57 -10.12 39.16
N LEU A 115 -14.73 -10.71 40.35
CA LEU A 115 -14.75 -9.99 41.62
C LEU A 115 -13.49 -9.15 41.82
N LYS A 116 -12.31 -9.72 41.54
CA LYS A 116 -11.04 -9.00 41.65
C LYS A 116 -10.98 -7.79 40.72
N ARG A 117 -11.60 -7.88 39.53
CA ARG A 117 -11.70 -6.75 38.58
C ARG A 117 -12.63 -5.67 39.07
N LEU A 118 -13.83 -6.03 39.53
CA LEU A 118 -14.78 -5.09 40.13
C LEU A 118 -14.15 -4.40 41.35
N LYS A 119 -13.46 -5.16 42.21
CA LYS A 119 -12.72 -4.63 43.34
C LYS A 119 -11.61 -3.66 42.93
N HIS A 120 -10.81 -4.01 41.92
CA HIS A 120 -9.77 -3.13 41.42
C HIS A 120 -10.34 -1.81 40.87
N ALA A 121 -11.52 -1.86 40.26
CA ALA A 121 -12.27 -0.68 39.82
C ALA A 121 -12.97 0.09 40.98
N GLY A 122 -12.98 -0.45 42.21
CA GLY A 122 -13.67 0.17 43.35
C GLY A 122 -15.19 -0.05 43.35
N LEU A 123 -15.65 -1.13 42.73
CA LEU A 123 -17.04 -1.57 42.56
C LEU A 123 -17.34 -2.90 43.25
N GLU A 124 -16.59 -3.27 44.30
CA GLU A 124 -16.86 -4.52 45.02
C GLU A 124 -18.25 -4.54 45.70
N HIS A 125 -18.73 -3.39 46.19
CA HIS A 125 -19.99 -3.25 46.92
C HIS A 125 -21.25 -3.45 46.07
N ILE A 126 -21.14 -3.40 44.73
CA ILE A 126 -22.29 -3.66 43.85
C ILE A 126 -22.49 -5.15 43.56
N ALA A 127 -21.56 -6.01 43.99
CA ALA A 127 -21.59 -7.45 43.78
C ALA A 127 -21.67 -8.22 45.10
N ILE A 128 -22.55 -9.22 45.18
CA ILE A 128 -22.64 -10.15 46.31
C ILE A 128 -22.11 -11.51 45.88
N ASP A 129 -21.17 -12.06 46.65
CA ASP A 129 -20.66 -13.42 46.48
C ASP A 129 -21.53 -14.43 47.25
N LEU A 130 -22.21 -15.31 46.51
CA LEU A 130 -23.00 -16.45 47.01
C LEU A 130 -22.38 -17.82 46.65
N HIS A 131 -21.12 -17.85 46.23
CA HIS A 131 -20.50 -19.09 45.78
C HIS A 131 -19.88 -19.91 46.92
N GLY A 132 -20.31 -21.17 47.01
CA GLY A 132 -19.86 -22.15 47.98
C GLY A 132 -20.99 -22.63 48.90
N ALA A 133 -20.93 -23.90 49.33
CA ALA A 133 -21.94 -24.50 50.21
C ALA A 133 -21.99 -23.86 51.62
N ASP A 134 -20.92 -23.18 52.04
CA ASP A 134 -20.76 -22.60 53.38
C ASP A 134 -21.01 -21.09 53.44
N VAL A 135 -21.59 -20.46 52.41
CA VAL A 135 -21.85 -19.02 52.43
C VAL A 135 -22.79 -18.69 53.60
N SER A 136 -22.22 -18.05 54.62
CA SER A 136 -22.98 -17.71 55.81
C SER A 136 -23.88 -16.52 55.53
N THR A 137 -25.15 -16.60 55.94
CA THR A 137 -26.09 -15.46 55.84
C THR A 137 -25.52 -14.20 56.50
N LYS A 138 -24.68 -14.36 57.53
CA LYS A 138 -23.97 -13.26 58.19
C LYS A 138 -23.04 -12.50 57.23
N GLN A 139 -22.18 -13.20 56.48
CA GLN A 139 -21.27 -12.58 55.51
C GLN A 139 -22.03 -11.83 54.41
N VAL A 140 -23.15 -12.39 53.95
CA VAL A 140 -24.01 -11.72 52.95
C VAL A 140 -24.61 -10.44 53.53
N MET A 141 -25.10 -10.46 54.77
CA MET A 141 -25.62 -9.25 55.42
C MET A 141 -24.54 -8.20 55.69
N GLU A 142 -23.30 -8.61 56.00
CA GLU A 142 -22.16 -7.69 56.13
C GLU A 142 -21.84 -6.99 54.79
N GLN A 143 -21.91 -7.71 53.66
CA GLN A 143 -21.76 -7.13 52.32
C GLN A 143 -22.89 -6.14 52.00
N ILE A 144 -24.15 -6.49 52.30
CA ILE A 144 -25.30 -5.60 52.11
C ILE A 144 -25.18 -4.35 52.98
N ALA A 145 -24.73 -4.47 54.22
CA ALA A 145 -24.50 -3.33 55.10
C ALA A 145 -23.45 -2.37 54.50
N ALA A 146 -22.33 -2.90 54.01
CA ALA A 146 -21.29 -2.11 53.35
C ALA A 146 -21.79 -1.43 52.06
N ALA A 147 -22.65 -2.10 51.29
CA ALA A 147 -23.29 -1.52 50.11
C ALA A 147 -24.23 -0.36 50.49
N LEU A 148 -25.06 -0.51 51.52
CA LEU A 148 -25.91 0.56 52.05
C LEU A 148 -25.10 1.78 52.52
N ASP A 149 -23.97 1.57 53.18
CA ASP A 149 -23.08 2.65 53.59
C ASP A 149 -22.47 3.37 52.37
N THR A 150 -22.10 2.62 51.34
CA THR A 150 -21.56 3.19 50.09
C THR A 150 -22.61 4.04 49.35
N VAL A 151 -23.87 3.58 49.30
CA VAL A 151 -24.99 4.35 48.72
C VAL A 151 -25.12 5.71 49.40
N ARG A 152 -25.03 5.76 50.74
CA ARG A 152 -25.14 7.00 51.53
C ARG A 152 -23.98 7.97 51.31
N LEU A 153 -22.78 7.46 51.09
CA LEU A 153 -21.56 8.26 50.92
C LEU A 153 -21.32 8.71 49.45
N SER A 154 -22.22 8.36 48.52
CA SER A 154 -22.04 8.63 47.10
C SER A 154 -22.09 10.14 46.77
N ALA A 155 -20.97 10.69 46.31
CA ALA A 155 -20.87 12.08 45.84
C ALA A 155 -21.18 12.21 44.34
N PRO A 156 -21.71 13.36 43.87
CA PRO A 156 -21.78 13.69 42.46
C PRO A 156 -20.39 13.67 41.81
N VAL A 157 -20.32 13.26 40.55
CA VAL A 157 -19.08 13.17 39.78
C VAL A 157 -19.10 14.20 38.66
N ASP A 158 -18.27 15.24 38.79
CA ASP A 158 -18.07 16.20 37.70
C ASP A 158 -17.04 15.66 36.71
N CYS A 159 -17.47 15.48 35.46
CA CYS A 159 -16.66 14.96 34.37
C CYS A 159 -16.84 15.71 33.06
N GLU A 160 -17.59 16.82 33.05
CA GLU A 160 -18.00 17.50 31.81
C GLU A 160 -16.80 18.05 31.04
N ALA A 161 -15.94 18.82 31.71
CA ALA A 161 -14.73 19.39 31.10
C ALA A 161 -13.75 18.31 30.61
N MET A 162 -13.63 17.19 31.33
CA MET A 162 -12.77 16.07 30.94
C MET A 162 -13.34 15.37 29.70
N HIS A 163 -14.64 15.06 29.69
CA HIS A 163 -15.33 14.46 28.54
C HIS A 163 -15.27 15.33 27.29
N GLN A 164 -15.43 16.65 27.42
CA GLN A 164 -15.30 17.57 26.30
C GLN A 164 -13.90 17.49 25.69
N ARG A 165 -12.84 17.56 26.52
CA ARG A 165 -11.45 17.42 26.05
C ARG A 165 -11.17 16.06 25.41
N PHE A 166 -11.74 14.98 25.98
CA PHE A 166 -11.63 13.63 25.42
C PHE A 166 -12.23 13.57 24.02
N VAL A 167 -13.46 14.06 23.83
CA VAL A 167 -14.12 14.09 22.52
C VAL A 167 -13.34 14.95 21.52
N GLU A 168 -12.88 16.13 21.92
CA GLU A 168 -12.07 17.00 21.06
C GLU A 168 -10.78 16.31 20.58
N ARG A 169 -10.11 15.55 21.46
CA ARG A 169 -8.90 14.80 21.10
C ARG A 169 -9.23 13.60 20.21
N ARG A 170 -10.25 12.82 20.56
CA ARG A 170 -10.75 11.68 19.77
C ARG A 170 -11.08 12.11 18.34
N ASP A 171 -11.90 13.15 18.19
CA ASP A 171 -12.36 13.64 16.90
C ASP A 171 -11.22 14.17 16.04
N ARG A 172 -10.23 14.82 16.66
CA ARG A 172 -9.04 15.30 15.96
C ARG A 172 -8.17 14.15 15.44
N LEU A 173 -7.97 13.11 16.25
CA LEU A 173 -7.20 11.93 15.85
C LEU A 173 -7.94 11.15 14.75
N ASN A 174 -9.25 10.95 14.89
CA ASN A 174 -10.07 10.26 13.89
C ASN A 174 -10.09 11.02 12.56
N ARG A 175 -10.25 12.35 12.59
CA ARG A 175 -10.18 13.18 11.38
C ARG A 175 -8.84 13.06 10.66
N HIS A 176 -7.73 12.96 11.40
CA HIS A 176 -6.42 12.74 10.79
C HIS A 176 -6.36 11.40 10.03
N VAL A 177 -6.83 10.31 10.66
CA VAL A 177 -6.90 8.98 10.02
C VAL A 177 -7.80 9.02 8.78
N GLU A 178 -9.00 9.59 8.89
CA GLU A 178 -9.92 9.74 7.76
C GLU A 178 -9.29 10.48 6.58
N ARG A 179 -8.64 11.62 6.84
CA ARG A 179 -7.96 12.44 5.81
C ARG A 179 -6.80 11.67 5.16
N LEU A 180 -6.02 10.92 5.94
CA LEU A 180 -4.88 10.14 5.45
C LEU A 180 -5.31 8.98 4.54
N HIS A 181 -6.44 8.34 4.87
CA HIS A 181 -6.99 7.20 4.14
C HIS A 181 -8.00 7.58 3.05
N ARG A 182 -8.44 8.84 2.98
CA ARG A 182 -9.30 9.33 1.89
C ARG A 182 -8.60 9.21 0.54
N LYS A 183 -9.28 8.57 -0.41
CA LYS A 183 -8.81 8.45 -1.80
C LYS A 183 -8.77 9.82 -2.47
N ARG A 184 -7.66 10.13 -3.14
CA ARG A 184 -7.42 11.40 -3.82
C ARG A 184 -7.76 11.29 -5.31
N GLU A 185 -8.17 12.42 -5.88
CA GLU A 185 -8.59 12.48 -7.29
C GLU A 185 -7.47 12.02 -8.22
N HIS A 186 -6.25 12.51 -7.99
CA HIS A 186 -5.06 12.10 -8.72
C HIS A 186 -4.52 10.80 -8.12
N GLY A 187 -4.43 9.75 -8.94
CA GLY A 187 -3.92 8.43 -8.52
C GLY A 187 -4.97 7.45 -7.98
N ALA A 188 -6.16 7.89 -7.56
CA ALA A 188 -7.14 7.03 -6.88
C ALA A 188 -6.55 6.26 -5.68
N LEU A 189 -5.51 6.84 -5.08
CA LEU A 189 -4.81 6.34 -3.90
C LEU A 189 -4.97 7.35 -2.77
N SER A 190 -4.88 6.87 -1.54
CA SER A 190 -4.82 7.70 -0.34
C SER A 190 -3.39 8.18 -0.09
N VAL A 191 -3.21 9.19 0.78
CA VAL A 191 -1.88 9.65 1.17
C VAL A 191 -1.08 8.53 1.84
N TYR A 192 -1.74 7.71 2.67
CA TYR A 192 -1.16 6.50 3.26
C TYR A 192 -0.60 5.55 2.20
N GLU A 193 -1.38 5.24 1.16
CA GLU A 193 -0.98 4.33 0.09
C GLU A 193 0.14 4.93 -0.77
N LEU A 194 0.07 6.22 -1.09
CA LEU A 194 1.12 6.94 -1.84
C LEU A 194 2.45 6.88 -1.09
N GLN A 195 2.45 7.18 0.21
CA GLN A 195 3.64 7.06 1.06
C GLN A 195 4.15 5.61 1.11
N GLY A 196 3.26 4.63 1.28
CA GLY A 196 3.62 3.21 1.25
C GLY A 196 4.25 2.78 -0.09
N CYS A 197 3.73 3.26 -1.22
CA CYS A 197 4.32 3.04 -2.54
C CYS A 197 5.70 3.68 -2.64
N LEU A 198 5.87 4.93 -2.19
CA LEU A 198 7.15 5.63 -2.20
C LEU A 198 8.21 4.95 -1.33
N LEU A 199 7.83 4.42 -0.15
CA LEU A 199 8.73 3.70 0.74
C LEU A 199 9.23 2.37 0.15
N ARG A 200 8.47 1.75 -0.77
CA ARG A 200 8.88 0.54 -1.50
C ARG A 200 9.82 0.82 -2.66
N LEU A 201 9.91 2.06 -3.13
CA LEU A 201 10.83 2.43 -4.20
C LEU A 201 12.26 2.59 -3.66
N GLN A 202 13.25 2.14 -4.42
CA GLN A 202 14.66 2.31 -4.08
C GLN A 202 15.05 3.80 -4.07
N LYS A 203 15.94 4.21 -3.16
CA LYS A 203 16.39 5.61 -3.02
C LYS A 203 17.01 6.17 -4.31
N GLU A 204 17.64 5.32 -5.10
CA GLU A 204 18.30 5.67 -6.36
C GLU A 204 17.31 5.88 -7.53
N ALA A 205 16.01 5.67 -7.30
CA ALA A 205 14.92 5.88 -8.27
C ALA A 205 14.15 7.19 -8.02
N GLN A 206 14.74 8.18 -7.34
CA GLN A 206 14.09 9.48 -7.14
C GLN A 206 14.19 10.33 -8.41
N ALA A 207 13.04 10.58 -9.03
CA ALA A 207 12.95 11.49 -10.16
C ALA A 207 12.89 12.95 -9.67
N ASP A 208 13.58 13.85 -10.39
CA ASP A 208 13.49 15.30 -10.15
C ASP A 208 12.20 15.91 -10.71
N THR A 209 11.53 15.19 -11.62
CA THR A 209 10.34 15.69 -12.29
C THR A 209 9.14 15.71 -11.33
N ARG A 210 8.41 16.83 -11.33
CA ARG A 210 7.14 17.01 -10.64
C ARG A 210 6.13 17.59 -11.60
N TRP A 211 5.02 16.89 -11.79
CA TRP A 211 3.91 17.34 -12.62
C TRP A 211 2.85 17.99 -11.74
N ARG A 212 2.27 19.10 -12.20
CA ARG A 212 1.28 19.88 -11.44
C ARG A 212 0.10 20.26 -12.30
N GLY A 213 -1.07 20.34 -11.69
CA GLY A 213 -2.31 20.80 -12.34
C GLY A 213 -2.57 20.08 -13.67
N PRO A 214 -2.62 20.80 -14.81
CA PRO A 214 -2.92 20.20 -16.12
C PRO A 214 -1.93 19.11 -16.56
N GLU A 215 -0.64 19.22 -16.21
CA GLU A 215 0.37 18.21 -16.57
C GLU A 215 0.08 16.87 -15.88
N LEU A 216 -0.29 16.91 -14.60
CA LEU A 216 -0.64 15.73 -13.82
C LEU A 216 -1.94 15.08 -14.34
N ALA A 217 -2.93 15.90 -14.68
CA ALA A 217 -4.19 15.43 -15.27
C ALA A 217 -3.97 14.75 -16.63
N ARG A 218 -3.05 15.27 -17.46
CA ARG A 218 -2.70 14.69 -18.76
C ARG A 218 -2.07 13.31 -18.63
N ILE A 219 -1.18 13.11 -17.66
CA ILE A 219 -0.57 11.81 -17.38
C ILE A 219 -1.61 10.80 -16.91
N LYS A 220 -2.52 11.22 -16.02
CA LYS A 220 -3.65 10.39 -15.59
C LYS A 220 -4.48 9.94 -16.80
N ALA A 221 -4.82 10.87 -17.69
CA ALA A 221 -5.60 10.60 -18.90
C ALA A 221 -4.86 9.71 -19.93
N GLY A 222 -3.53 9.80 -19.97
CA GLY A 222 -2.68 8.95 -20.81
C GLY A 222 -2.61 7.48 -20.37
N GLY A 223 -3.10 7.15 -19.17
CA GLY A 223 -3.09 5.81 -18.60
C GLY A 223 -1.75 5.47 -17.97
N VAL A 224 -1.68 5.54 -16.63
CA VAL A 224 -0.45 5.32 -15.84
C VAL A 224 0.18 3.96 -16.14
N GLU A 225 -0.62 2.89 -16.22
CA GLU A 225 -0.12 1.55 -16.56
C GLU A 225 0.40 1.45 -18.01
N LYS A 226 -0.29 2.10 -18.96
CA LYS A 226 0.16 2.16 -20.37
C LYS A 226 1.53 2.85 -20.47
N ILE A 227 1.72 3.96 -19.75
CA ILE A 227 3.00 4.68 -19.72
C ILE A 227 4.10 3.79 -19.12
N ARG A 228 3.80 3.05 -18.05
CA ARG A 228 4.73 2.10 -17.43
C ARG A 228 5.13 0.99 -18.42
N GLU A 229 4.18 0.43 -19.16
CA GLU A 229 4.43 -0.58 -20.19
C GLU A 229 5.30 -0.03 -21.34
N LEU A 230 4.97 1.14 -21.86
CA LEU A 230 5.75 1.80 -22.92
C LEU A 230 7.18 2.11 -22.47
N LEU A 231 7.40 2.53 -21.21
CA LEU A 231 8.74 2.75 -20.67
C LEU A 231 9.53 1.43 -20.50
N LYS A 232 8.85 0.34 -20.12
CA LYS A 232 9.45 -1.01 -20.11
C LYS A 232 9.83 -1.45 -21.52
N GLU A 233 8.96 -1.26 -22.50
CA GLU A 233 9.26 -1.57 -23.89
C GLU A 233 10.42 -0.73 -24.44
N ALA A 234 10.48 0.56 -24.09
CA ALA A 234 11.56 1.46 -24.47
C ALA A 234 12.95 0.99 -24.00
N THR A 235 13.04 0.17 -22.95
CA THR A 235 14.32 -0.42 -22.50
C THR A 235 14.96 -1.29 -23.58
N GLY A 236 14.15 -1.94 -24.43
CA GLY A 236 14.61 -2.68 -25.60
C GLY A 236 15.25 -1.80 -26.68
N PHE A 237 15.13 -0.48 -26.57
CA PHE A 237 15.71 0.54 -27.45
C PHE A 237 16.65 1.49 -26.70
N ALA A 238 17.17 1.08 -25.55
CA ALA A 238 17.87 1.96 -24.62
C ALA A 238 19.01 2.78 -25.25
N SER A 239 19.90 2.12 -25.99
CA SER A 239 21.03 2.77 -26.66
C SER A 239 20.59 3.83 -27.68
N LEU A 240 19.50 3.57 -28.41
CA LEU A 240 18.94 4.47 -29.42
C LEU A 240 18.26 5.68 -28.76
N LEU A 241 17.43 5.45 -27.73
CA LEU A 241 16.74 6.51 -27.00
C LEU A 241 17.75 7.44 -26.29
N LEU A 242 18.79 6.87 -25.67
CA LEU A 242 19.86 7.60 -24.98
C LEU A 242 20.90 8.23 -25.92
N ARG A 243 20.81 7.96 -27.23
CA ARG A 243 21.77 8.39 -28.25
C ARG A 243 23.21 7.96 -27.95
N THR A 244 23.37 6.74 -27.46
CA THR A 244 24.67 6.10 -27.21
C THR A 244 24.93 4.90 -28.10
N ASP A 245 23.99 4.56 -28.98
CA ASP A 245 24.16 3.48 -29.95
C ASP A 245 25.25 3.83 -30.97
N PRO A 246 26.14 2.87 -31.32
CA PRO A 246 27.20 3.11 -32.31
C PRO A 246 26.68 3.28 -33.73
N SER A 247 25.40 2.96 -34.00
CA SER A 247 24.80 3.09 -35.32
C SER A 247 24.90 4.52 -35.87
N PRO A 248 25.24 4.70 -37.16
CA PRO A 248 25.17 6.00 -37.83
C PRO A 248 23.74 6.53 -38.01
N TRP A 249 22.74 5.67 -37.80
CA TRP A 249 21.31 6.03 -37.79
C TRP A 249 20.84 6.59 -36.44
N THR A 250 21.70 6.62 -35.43
CA THR A 250 21.35 7.13 -34.10
C THR A 250 20.88 8.58 -34.15
N GLY A 251 19.67 8.84 -33.66
CA GLY A 251 19.03 10.16 -33.71
C GLY A 251 18.31 10.50 -35.02
N ALA A 252 18.29 9.60 -36.00
CA ALA A 252 17.45 9.71 -37.18
C ALA A 252 15.96 9.68 -36.80
N ARG A 253 15.12 10.37 -37.58
CA ARG A 253 13.67 10.41 -37.38
C ARG A 253 12.97 9.68 -38.51
N LEU A 254 12.59 8.43 -38.27
CA LEU A 254 11.88 7.58 -39.23
C LEU A 254 10.51 7.23 -38.63
N PRO A 255 9.42 7.89 -39.07
CA PRO A 255 8.12 7.79 -38.42
C PRO A 255 7.42 6.44 -38.66
N ASP A 256 7.71 5.76 -39.76
CA ASP A 256 7.04 4.52 -40.16
C ASP A 256 7.99 3.58 -40.94
N GLY A 257 7.51 2.37 -41.23
CA GLY A 257 8.26 1.37 -41.98
C GLY A 257 8.59 1.79 -43.41
N VAL A 258 7.74 2.61 -44.04
CA VAL A 258 7.97 3.11 -45.41
C VAL A 258 9.13 4.10 -45.43
N ALA A 259 9.21 4.98 -44.43
CA ALA A 259 10.34 5.89 -44.26
C ALA A 259 11.65 5.11 -43.99
N ALA A 260 11.57 4.01 -43.23
CA ALA A 260 12.71 3.14 -42.99
C ALA A 260 13.20 2.42 -44.26
N GLU A 261 12.29 1.88 -45.07
CA GLU A 261 12.63 1.26 -46.35
C GLU A 261 13.26 2.27 -47.31
N ARG A 262 12.66 3.46 -47.45
CA ARG A 262 13.21 4.55 -48.26
C ARG A 262 14.62 4.94 -47.82
N ALA A 263 14.86 5.03 -46.51
CA ALA A 263 16.16 5.35 -45.96
C ALA A 263 17.22 4.26 -46.28
N LEU A 264 16.84 2.99 -46.18
CA LEU A 264 17.71 1.85 -46.53
C LEU A 264 18.03 1.82 -48.03
N ASP A 265 17.02 2.02 -48.87
CA ASP A 265 17.19 2.06 -50.33
C ASP A 265 18.10 3.22 -50.76
N LEU A 266 17.93 4.39 -50.14
CA LEU A 266 18.78 5.55 -50.36
C LEU A 266 20.23 5.26 -49.94
N ALA A 267 20.45 4.71 -48.74
CA ALA A 267 21.80 4.37 -48.26
C ALA A 267 22.48 3.30 -49.14
N ALA A 268 21.75 2.27 -49.56
CA ALA A 268 22.25 1.23 -50.46
C ALA A 268 22.63 1.80 -51.81
N ARG A 269 21.78 2.64 -52.40
CA ARG A 269 22.03 3.27 -53.71
C ARG A 269 23.20 4.23 -53.64
N LEU A 270 23.27 5.07 -52.61
CA LEU A 270 24.40 5.95 -52.34
C LEU A 270 25.71 5.16 -52.22
N SER A 271 25.74 4.10 -51.40
CA SER A 271 26.96 3.32 -51.13
C SER A 271 27.42 2.50 -52.33
N GLN A 272 26.49 1.82 -53.03
CA GLN A 272 26.84 0.84 -54.06
C GLN A 272 26.95 1.44 -55.48
N LYS A 273 26.24 2.54 -55.75
CA LYS A 273 26.12 3.10 -57.11
C LYS A 273 26.61 4.54 -57.19
N THR A 274 25.99 5.45 -56.46
CA THR A 274 26.19 6.89 -56.65
C THR A 274 27.57 7.35 -56.16
N TRP A 275 28.00 6.86 -54.99
CA TRP A 275 29.30 7.21 -54.40
C TRP A 275 30.50 6.65 -55.20
N PRO A 276 30.55 5.37 -55.60
CA PRO A 276 31.64 4.87 -56.45
C PRO A 276 31.68 5.55 -57.83
N ALA A 277 30.52 5.78 -58.46
CA ALA A 277 30.44 6.50 -59.73
C ALA A 277 30.98 7.93 -59.61
N PHE A 278 30.67 8.61 -58.50
CA PHE A 278 31.24 9.92 -58.20
C PHE A 278 32.75 9.87 -58.03
N LEU A 279 33.30 8.91 -57.28
CA LEU A 279 34.76 8.77 -57.09
C LEU A 279 35.48 8.55 -58.43
N THR A 280 34.97 7.66 -59.29
CA THR A 280 35.51 7.47 -60.65
C THR A 280 35.38 8.74 -61.48
N SER A 281 34.25 9.44 -61.38
CA SER A 281 33.99 10.67 -62.12
C SER A 281 34.93 11.81 -61.70
N ILE A 282 35.16 12.00 -60.40
CA ILE A 282 36.03 13.08 -59.91
C ILE A 282 37.50 12.78 -60.20
N ASP A 283 37.93 11.52 -60.11
CA ASP A 283 39.28 11.09 -60.49
C ASP A 283 39.54 11.30 -61.99
N ALA A 284 38.57 10.95 -62.86
CA ALA A 284 38.67 11.23 -64.30
C ALA A 284 38.76 12.74 -64.58
N VAL A 285 37.97 13.57 -63.87
CA VAL A 285 38.00 15.02 -64.01
C VAL A 285 39.35 15.60 -63.53
N THR A 286 39.86 15.17 -62.38
CA THR A 286 41.14 15.68 -61.84
C THR A 286 42.32 15.20 -62.67
N GLN A 287 42.33 13.97 -63.18
CA GLN A 287 43.37 13.49 -64.11
C GLN A 287 43.34 14.24 -65.44
N ALA A 288 42.15 14.45 -66.01
CA ALA A 288 41.99 15.17 -67.28
C ALA A 288 42.42 16.64 -67.16
N THR A 289 42.20 17.29 -66.01
CA THR A 289 42.46 18.73 -65.82
C THR A 289 43.77 19.04 -65.09
N ARG A 290 44.36 18.05 -64.41
CA ARG A 290 45.43 18.20 -63.40
C ARG A 290 45.10 19.19 -62.27
N LEU A 291 43.81 19.39 -61.99
CA LEU A 291 43.35 20.08 -60.79
C LEU A 291 43.59 19.20 -59.56
N GLY A 292 43.83 19.83 -58.41
CA GLY A 292 44.02 19.14 -57.14
C GLY A 292 42.77 18.34 -56.75
N SER A 293 42.99 17.21 -56.09
CA SER A 293 41.89 16.38 -55.59
C SER A 293 41.08 17.14 -54.54
N PRO A 294 39.76 17.34 -54.73
CA PRO A 294 38.95 18.03 -53.74
C PRO A 294 38.87 17.22 -52.45
N THR A 295 38.82 17.92 -51.31
CA THR A 295 38.71 17.32 -49.98
C THR A 295 37.27 17.31 -49.47
N THR A 296 36.37 18.14 -50.02
CA THR A 296 34.95 18.23 -49.65
C THR A 296 34.03 18.26 -50.88
N LEU A 297 32.73 18.00 -50.67
CA LEU A 297 31.73 18.15 -51.75
C LEU A 297 31.56 19.62 -52.16
N ARG A 298 31.73 20.57 -51.22
CA ARG A 298 31.72 22.01 -51.51
C ARG A 298 32.85 22.40 -52.47
N GLU A 299 34.08 21.94 -52.23
CA GLU A 299 35.20 22.17 -53.15
C GLU A 299 34.94 21.53 -54.51
N THR A 300 34.39 20.32 -54.52
CA THR A 300 34.03 19.63 -55.76
C THR A 300 33.00 20.44 -56.58
N ARG A 301 32.01 21.05 -55.90
CA ARG A 301 31.05 21.96 -56.54
C ARG A 301 31.74 23.15 -57.20
N GLN A 302 32.74 23.74 -56.53
CA GLN A 302 33.51 24.86 -57.07
C GLN A 302 34.32 24.44 -58.31
N ILE A 303 34.94 23.25 -58.30
CA ILE A 303 35.64 22.69 -59.47
C ILE A 303 34.68 22.51 -60.64
N PHE A 304 33.52 21.87 -60.42
CA PHE A 304 32.54 21.69 -61.49
C PHE A 304 32.01 23.03 -62.03
N ALA A 305 31.78 24.03 -61.17
CA ALA A 305 31.37 25.36 -61.59
C ALA A 305 32.43 26.09 -62.40
N LEU A 306 33.71 25.95 -62.04
CA LEU A 306 34.84 26.49 -62.79
C LEU A 306 34.92 25.85 -64.18
N ILE A 307 34.80 24.52 -64.27
CA ILE A 307 34.82 23.81 -65.56
C ILE A 307 33.60 24.20 -66.41
N THR A 308 32.40 24.37 -65.83
CA THR A 308 31.23 24.91 -66.56
C THR A 308 31.55 26.27 -67.18
N ALA A 309 32.13 27.17 -66.39
CA ALA A 309 32.44 28.53 -66.83
C ALA A 309 33.51 28.52 -67.95
N VAL A 310 34.54 27.68 -67.82
CA VAL A 310 35.57 27.47 -68.85
C VAL A 310 34.94 26.90 -70.13
N ARG A 311 34.05 25.92 -70.03
CA ARG A 311 33.32 25.37 -71.19
C ARG A 311 32.46 26.42 -71.90
N GLN A 312 31.78 27.28 -71.15
CA GLN A 312 31.02 28.39 -71.73
C GLN A 312 31.96 29.34 -72.50
N THR A 313 33.12 29.67 -71.94
CA THR A 313 34.14 30.47 -72.63
C THR A 313 34.66 29.76 -73.89
N LEU A 314 35.02 28.48 -73.80
CA LEU A 314 35.54 27.67 -74.91
C LEU A 314 34.50 27.37 -76.00
N SER A 315 33.20 27.53 -75.70
CA SER A 315 32.16 27.50 -76.73
C SER A 315 32.16 28.74 -77.63
N LEU A 316 32.73 29.85 -77.13
CA LEU A 316 32.81 31.13 -77.82
C LEU A 316 34.22 31.40 -78.36
N TYR A 317 35.26 30.84 -77.74
CA TYR A 317 36.67 31.08 -78.01
C TYR A 317 37.47 29.79 -78.20
N ALA A 318 38.52 29.85 -79.02
CA ALA A 318 39.49 28.78 -79.16
C ALA A 318 40.35 28.63 -77.89
N ALA A 319 40.79 27.41 -77.57
CA ALA A 319 41.49 27.09 -76.32
C ALA A 319 42.84 27.83 -76.16
N GLU A 320 43.46 28.20 -77.28
CA GLU A 320 44.69 28.98 -77.37
C GLU A 320 44.58 30.36 -76.69
N LEU A 321 43.36 30.85 -76.46
CA LEU A 321 43.09 32.08 -75.72
C LEU A 321 43.80 32.08 -74.35
N TYR A 322 43.73 30.98 -73.59
CA TYR A 322 44.30 30.89 -72.25
C TYR A 322 45.84 30.83 -72.23
N GLY A 323 46.46 30.58 -73.39
CA GLY A 323 47.91 30.62 -73.59
C GLY A 323 48.46 32.03 -73.78
N ARG A 324 47.61 33.03 -73.99
CA ARG A 324 48.02 34.43 -74.21
C ARG A 324 48.13 35.22 -72.90
N ASP A 325 48.73 36.41 -72.99
CA ASP A 325 48.72 37.38 -71.90
C ASP A 325 47.37 38.12 -71.85
N LEU A 326 46.38 37.45 -71.24
CA LEU A 326 45.05 38.01 -71.06
C LEU A 326 45.06 39.30 -70.22
N GLN A 327 46.05 39.48 -69.33
CA GLN A 327 46.18 40.72 -68.54
C GLN A 327 46.61 41.89 -69.41
N LYS A 328 47.52 41.66 -70.36
CA LYS A 328 47.86 42.66 -71.38
C LYS A 328 46.65 42.99 -72.25
N LEU A 329 45.94 41.98 -72.76
CA LEU A 329 44.73 42.20 -73.56
C LEU A 329 43.66 42.99 -72.80
N LEU A 330 43.43 42.68 -71.52
CA LEU A 330 42.50 43.41 -70.67
C LEU A 330 42.95 44.85 -70.41
N ARG A 331 44.26 45.07 -70.15
CA ARG A 331 44.82 46.41 -69.96
C ARG A 331 44.59 47.28 -71.19
N ASP A 332 44.89 46.74 -72.36
CA ASP A 332 44.83 47.47 -73.64
C ASP A 332 43.37 47.68 -74.09
N LEU A 333 42.44 46.80 -73.70
CA LEU A 333 41.00 46.92 -73.97
C LEU A 333 40.22 47.74 -72.92
N SER A 334 40.81 48.00 -71.75
CA SER A 334 40.16 48.71 -70.65
C SER A 334 39.55 50.08 -70.99
N PRO A 335 40.12 50.89 -71.92
CA PRO A 335 39.51 52.17 -72.30
C PRO A 335 38.13 52.01 -72.96
N GLY A 336 37.82 50.84 -73.51
CA GLY A 336 36.55 50.53 -74.19
C GLY A 336 35.51 49.79 -73.34
N ARG A 337 35.76 49.61 -72.03
CA ARG A 337 34.94 48.77 -71.13
C ARG A 337 33.47 49.21 -70.99
N ASN A 338 33.19 50.51 -71.09
CA ASN A 338 31.85 51.07 -70.91
C ASN A 338 31.06 51.21 -72.22
N GLY A 339 31.62 50.78 -73.37
CA GLY A 339 30.97 50.87 -74.67
C GLY A 339 30.81 52.30 -75.20
N GLY A 340 29.87 52.49 -76.14
CA GLY A 340 29.48 53.81 -76.67
C GLY A 340 30.48 54.47 -77.64
N TRP A 341 30.31 55.78 -77.84
CA TRP A 341 31.10 56.61 -78.78
C TRP A 341 32.61 56.61 -78.51
N ALA A 342 33.02 56.39 -77.26
CA ALA A 342 34.43 56.27 -76.87
C ALA A 342 35.16 55.13 -77.61
N VAL A 343 34.47 54.00 -77.85
CA VAL A 343 35.04 52.84 -78.58
C VAL A 343 35.32 53.18 -80.04
N VAL A 344 34.51 54.06 -80.65
CA VAL A 344 34.71 54.50 -82.05
C VAL A 344 35.95 55.38 -82.16
N TRP A 345 36.13 56.32 -81.21
CA TRP A 345 37.31 57.16 -81.12
C TRP A 345 38.59 56.36 -80.85
N LEU A 346 38.55 55.40 -79.91
CA LEU A 346 39.69 54.54 -79.59
C LEU A 346 40.15 53.66 -80.77
N ARG A 347 39.24 53.27 -81.67
CA ARG A 347 39.61 52.56 -82.91
C ARG A 347 40.36 53.45 -83.91
N LEU A 348 40.26 54.77 -83.80
CA LEU A 348 40.95 55.70 -84.70
C LEU A 348 42.28 56.19 -84.10
N THR A 349 42.36 56.35 -82.76
CA THR A 349 43.47 57.05 -82.11
C THR A 349 44.46 56.16 -81.34
N ASN A 350 44.10 54.92 -80.97
CA ASN A 350 44.95 54.05 -80.16
C ASN A 350 45.33 52.78 -80.93
N SER A 351 46.63 52.58 -81.21
CA SER A 351 47.17 51.38 -81.88
C SER A 351 46.99 50.12 -81.04
N ASP A 352 47.31 50.21 -79.75
CA ASP A 352 47.36 49.08 -78.82
C ASP A 352 45.95 48.53 -78.57
N PHE A 353 44.95 49.43 -78.44
CA PHE A 353 43.53 49.05 -78.36
C PHE A 353 43.02 48.34 -79.62
N ARG A 354 43.45 48.79 -80.82
CA ARG A 354 43.09 48.14 -82.09
C ARG A 354 43.69 46.75 -82.20
N GLU A 355 44.97 46.61 -81.85
CA GLU A 355 45.69 45.34 -81.86
C GLU A 355 45.12 44.35 -80.85
N ALA A 356 44.87 44.78 -79.61
CA ALA A 356 44.25 43.94 -78.58
C ALA A 356 42.83 43.50 -78.96
N ARG A 357 42.03 44.39 -79.55
CA ARG A 357 40.68 44.04 -80.04
C ARG A 357 40.74 43.08 -81.23
N LYS A 358 41.71 43.24 -82.14
CA LYS A 358 41.90 42.34 -83.27
C LYS A 358 42.33 40.95 -82.77
N ALA A 359 43.32 40.89 -81.88
CA ALA A 359 43.81 39.66 -81.28
C ALA A 359 42.73 38.90 -80.49
N ALA A 360 41.90 39.61 -79.72
CA ALA A 360 40.80 38.97 -78.99
C ALA A 360 39.69 38.43 -79.90
N LEU A 361 39.39 39.12 -81.02
CA LEU A 361 38.41 38.64 -82.00
C LEU A 361 38.94 37.48 -82.87
N GLU A 362 40.26 37.38 -83.04
CA GLU A 362 40.90 36.29 -83.78
C GLU A 362 40.65 34.93 -83.14
N PHE A 363 40.67 34.86 -81.80
CA PHE A 363 40.39 33.63 -81.06
C PHE A 363 38.89 33.39 -80.82
N ARG A 364 38.00 34.33 -81.17
CA ARG A 364 36.56 34.19 -80.93
C ARG A 364 35.86 33.48 -82.10
N ALA A 365 35.50 32.21 -81.90
CA ALA A 365 34.79 31.40 -82.89
C ALA A 365 33.35 31.88 -83.15
N ALA A 366 32.70 32.53 -82.18
CA ALA A 366 31.29 32.95 -82.25
C ALA A 366 31.03 34.28 -83.02
N GLY A 367 31.97 34.75 -83.85
CA GLY A 367 31.82 35.96 -84.68
C GLY A 367 32.18 37.30 -83.99
N LYS A 368 31.78 38.43 -84.58
CA LYS A 368 32.08 39.79 -84.05
C LYS A 368 31.15 40.15 -82.88
N THR A 369 31.70 40.72 -81.82
CA THR A 369 30.92 41.24 -80.69
C THR A 369 31.32 42.69 -80.32
N SER A 370 30.55 43.31 -79.42
CA SER A 370 30.83 44.64 -78.88
C SER A 370 32.11 44.61 -78.01
N THR A 371 32.84 45.72 -77.94
CA THR A 371 34.06 45.77 -77.10
C THR A 371 33.73 45.63 -75.61
N GLN A 372 32.58 46.13 -75.16
CA GLN A 372 32.12 45.96 -73.79
C GLN A 372 31.91 44.47 -73.44
N GLN A 373 31.24 43.72 -74.31
CA GLN A 373 31.02 42.30 -74.11
C GLN A 373 32.32 41.50 -74.21
N LEU A 374 33.20 41.84 -75.16
CA LEU A 374 34.51 41.22 -75.30
C LEU A 374 35.41 41.46 -74.07
N PHE A 375 35.37 42.67 -73.49
CA PHE A 375 36.06 42.97 -72.23
C PHE A 375 35.51 42.15 -71.06
N ALA A 376 34.19 42.00 -70.95
CA ALA A 376 33.56 41.17 -69.92
C ALA A 376 33.88 39.67 -70.07
N GLU A 377 33.80 39.13 -71.29
CA GLU A 377 34.15 37.73 -71.61
C GLU A 377 35.64 37.43 -71.30
N LEU A 378 36.56 38.34 -71.67
CA LEU A 378 37.98 38.18 -71.35
C LEU A 378 38.29 38.35 -69.86
N THR A 379 37.53 39.19 -69.15
CA THR A 379 37.68 39.35 -67.70
C THR A 379 37.30 38.06 -66.99
N ALA A 380 36.19 37.44 -67.41
CA ALA A 380 35.78 36.13 -66.92
C ALA A 380 36.82 35.03 -67.27
N ALA A 381 37.39 35.06 -68.48
CA ALA A 381 38.45 34.12 -68.88
C ALA A 381 39.72 34.26 -68.02
N GLU A 382 40.17 35.49 -67.72
CA GLU A 382 41.34 35.69 -66.85
C GLU A 382 41.04 35.29 -65.39
N GLU A 383 39.83 35.54 -64.89
CA GLU A 383 39.43 35.06 -63.56
C GLU A 383 39.38 33.53 -63.49
N GLN A 384 38.84 32.87 -64.52
CA GLN A 384 38.85 31.41 -64.66
C GLN A 384 40.29 30.88 -64.70
N ARG A 385 41.18 31.52 -65.47
CA ARG A 385 42.60 31.15 -65.55
C ARG A 385 43.31 31.26 -64.21
N ARG A 386 43.05 32.33 -63.46
CA ARG A 386 43.61 32.53 -62.11
C ARG A 386 43.13 31.43 -61.16
N LYS A 387 41.82 31.20 -61.08
CA LYS A 387 41.23 30.15 -60.23
C LYS A 387 41.71 28.75 -60.62
N TRP A 388 41.86 28.49 -61.92
CA TRP A 388 42.41 27.22 -62.42
C TRP A 388 43.84 27.01 -61.95
N ARG A 389 44.69 28.04 -62.02
CA ARG A 389 46.07 27.97 -61.53
C ARG A 389 46.13 27.74 -60.02
N GLU A 390 45.32 28.46 -59.26
CA GLU A 390 45.22 28.31 -57.79
C GLU A 390 44.84 26.89 -57.39
N LEU A 391 43.97 26.24 -58.15
CA LEU A 391 43.49 24.88 -57.89
C LEU A 391 44.31 23.78 -58.57
N SER A 392 45.29 24.11 -59.42
CA SER A 392 46.09 23.13 -60.17
C SER A 392 47.47 22.90 -59.55
N ALA A 393 47.96 21.66 -59.59
CA ALA A 393 49.29 21.30 -59.08
C ALA A 393 50.45 21.60 -60.07
N GLY A 394 50.22 22.39 -61.12
CA GLY A 394 51.24 22.70 -62.14
C GLY A 394 50.78 23.70 -63.20
N ALA A 395 51.64 24.02 -64.17
CA ALA A 395 51.36 25.02 -65.21
C ALA A 395 50.41 24.48 -66.32
N THR A 396 49.18 24.11 -65.94
CA THR A 396 48.12 23.77 -66.89
C THR A 396 47.26 24.98 -67.25
N GLN A 397 46.64 24.92 -68.41
CA GLN A 397 45.70 25.93 -68.87
C GLN A 397 44.28 25.40 -68.71
N PRO A 398 43.28 26.29 -68.50
CA PRO A 398 41.88 25.91 -68.55
C PRO A 398 41.55 25.18 -69.85
N GLN A 399 40.98 24.00 -69.73
CA GLN A 399 40.65 23.13 -70.85
C GLN A 399 39.32 22.43 -70.63
N ASP A 400 38.75 21.91 -71.72
CA ASP A 400 37.54 21.11 -71.64
C ASP A 400 37.83 19.69 -71.11
N VAL A 401 36.83 19.09 -70.46
CA VAL A 401 36.86 17.71 -69.96
C VAL A 401 36.02 16.82 -70.87
N PRO A 402 36.61 15.76 -71.47
CA PRO A 402 35.86 14.76 -72.22
C PRO A 402 34.73 14.16 -71.36
N GLY A 403 33.51 14.06 -71.91
CA GLY A 403 32.38 13.49 -71.16
C GLY A 403 31.86 14.34 -70.00
N TYR A 404 32.22 15.63 -69.90
CA TYR A 404 31.85 16.52 -68.79
C TYR A 404 30.37 16.46 -68.36
N LEU A 405 29.43 16.39 -69.30
CA LEU A 405 27.99 16.35 -68.97
C LEU A 405 27.62 15.13 -68.11
N LEU A 406 28.24 13.97 -68.39
CA LEU A 406 28.05 12.75 -67.59
C LEU A 406 28.64 12.90 -66.19
N HIS A 407 29.83 13.51 -66.09
CA HIS A 407 30.49 13.79 -64.81
C HIS A 407 29.68 14.78 -63.95
N ARG A 408 29.16 15.83 -64.58
CA ARG A 408 28.31 16.83 -63.94
C ARG A 408 27.00 16.22 -63.46
N GLN A 409 26.34 15.39 -64.28
CA GLN A 409 25.11 14.70 -63.91
C GLN A 409 25.33 13.73 -62.73
N THR A 410 26.47 13.01 -62.72
CA THR A 410 26.86 12.13 -61.60
C THR A 410 27.01 12.93 -60.30
N PHE A 411 27.68 14.08 -60.35
CA PHE A 411 27.84 14.95 -59.19
C PHE A 411 26.51 15.55 -58.71
N ASP A 412 25.67 16.05 -59.62
CA ASP A 412 24.37 16.61 -59.27
C ASP A 412 23.44 15.55 -58.64
N SER A 413 23.49 14.31 -59.12
CA SER A 413 22.77 13.18 -58.54
C SER A 413 23.25 12.87 -57.13
N LEU A 414 24.58 12.85 -56.90
CA LEU A 414 25.13 12.66 -55.55
C LEU A 414 24.68 13.77 -54.59
N VAL A 415 24.79 15.03 -55.00
CA VAL A 415 24.37 16.17 -54.16
C VAL A 415 22.89 16.06 -53.80
N GLY A 416 22.03 15.68 -54.75
CA GLY A 416 20.60 15.48 -54.50
C GLY A 416 20.33 14.38 -53.47
N GLU A 417 20.98 13.22 -53.61
CA GLU A 417 20.81 12.09 -52.69
C GLU A 417 21.43 12.36 -51.30
N ILE A 418 22.54 13.11 -51.21
CA ILE A 418 23.12 13.57 -49.94
C ILE A 418 22.17 14.54 -49.23
N ALA A 419 21.57 15.49 -49.96
CA ALA A 419 20.58 16.40 -49.40
C ALA A 419 19.33 15.65 -48.89
N GLU A 420 18.88 14.61 -49.61
CA GLU A 420 17.81 13.73 -49.13
C GLU A 420 18.23 12.98 -47.85
N LEU A 421 19.43 12.41 -47.82
CA LEU A 421 19.96 11.69 -46.66
C LEU A 421 20.05 12.59 -45.42
N GLU A 422 20.47 13.85 -45.58
CA GLU A 422 20.53 14.86 -44.50
C GLU A 422 19.17 15.13 -43.86
N THR A 423 18.06 14.94 -44.57
CA THR A 423 16.72 15.09 -43.96
C THR A 423 16.40 13.95 -43.00
N LEU A 424 16.99 12.76 -43.23
CA LEU A 424 16.69 11.53 -42.50
C LEU A 424 17.62 11.33 -41.30
N VAL A 425 18.91 11.64 -41.45
CA VAL A 425 19.92 11.40 -40.41
C VAL A 425 20.09 12.57 -39.44
N PHE A 426 20.68 12.28 -38.27
CA PHE A 426 20.95 13.30 -37.24
C PHE A 426 22.08 14.26 -37.65
N ARG A 427 23.15 13.75 -38.31
CA ARG A 427 24.29 14.55 -38.76
C ARG A 427 23.85 15.54 -39.85
N LYS A 428 24.21 16.81 -39.71
CA LYS A 428 23.92 17.90 -40.67
C LYS A 428 25.21 18.42 -41.31
N ASN A 429 25.10 19.14 -42.42
CA ASN A 429 26.20 19.72 -43.18
C ASN A 429 27.19 18.68 -43.75
N LEU A 430 26.65 17.60 -44.33
CA LEU A 430 27.41 16.53 -44.98
C LEU A 430 28.24 17.04 -46.17
N GLU A 431 27.82 18.12 -46.82
CA GLU A 431 28.58 18.72 -47.93
C GLU A 431 29.96 19.30 -47.51
N ASP A 432 30.06 19.70 -46.24
CA ASP A 432 31.28 20.25 -45.64
C ASP A 432 32.16 19.18 -45.01
N SER A 433 31.66 17.94 -44.94
CA SER A 433 32.43 16.82 -44.42
C SER A 433 33.52 16.42 -45.42
N ALA A 434 34.67 16.01 -44.89
CA ALA A 434 35.76 15.51 -45.72
C ALA A 434 35.29 14.28 -46.51
N LEU A 435 35.62 14.19 -47.80
CA LEU A 435 35.24 13.06 -48.66
C LEU A 435 35.75 11.73 -48.08
N GLY A 436 36.91 11.75 -47.43
CA GLY A 436 37.49 10.59 -46.73
C GLY A 436 36.69 10.12 -45.51
N GLU A 437 35.86 10.97 -44.89
CA GLU A 437 34.95 10.60 -43.81
C GLU A 437 33.54 10.27 -44.30
N LEU A 438 33.10 10.95 -45.36
CA LEU A 438 31.76 10.82 -45.91
C LEU A 438 31.53 9.44 -46.55
N GLY A 439 32.53 8.92 -47.27
CA GLY A 439 32.48 7.57 -47.84
C GLY A 439 32.27 6.47 -46.79
N PRO A 440 33.15 6.36 -45.77
CA PRO A 440 32.96 5.43 -44.67
C PRO A 440 31.64 5.62 -43.91
N TYR A 441 31.16 6.85 -43.77
CA TYR A 441 29.86 7.12 -43.13
C TYR A 441 28.68 6.58 -43.95
N ILE A 442 28.67 6.79 -45.27
CA ILE A 442 27.66 6.23 -46.19
C ILE A 442 27.71 4.69 -46.19
N GLU A 443 28.91 4.12 -46.21
CA GLU A 443 29.09 2.67 -46.13
C GLU A 443 28.59 2.10 -44.79
N ALA A 444 28.85 2.80 -43.67
CA ALA A 444 28.34 2.42 -42.37
C ALA A 444 26.81 2.46 -42.30
N LEU A 445 26.17 3.48 -42.90
CA LEU A 445 24.70 3.58 -43.00
C LEU A 445 24.11 2.41 -43.78
N HIS A 446 24.73 2.04 -44.91
CA HIS A 446 24.29 0.92 -45.74
C HIS A 446 24.51 -0.44 -45.05
N LYS A 447 25.64 -0.62 -44.33
CA LYS A 447 25.92 -1.86 -43.58
C LYS A 447 24.92 -2.11 -42.45
N ASP A 448 24.44 -1.05 -41.80
CA ASP A 448 23.43 -1.16 -40.74
C ASP A 448 22.00 -1.14 -41.30
N SER A 449 21.49 -2.33 -41.62
CA SER A 449 20.10 -2.53 -42.04
C SER A 449 19.12 -2.78 -40.88
N VAL A 450 19.64 -2.96 -39.65
CA VAL A 450 18.84 -3.36 -38.49
C VAL A 450 18.27 -2.14 -37.78
N THR A 451 19.07 -1.11 -37.56
CA THR A 451 18.65 0.08 -36.80
C THR A 451 17.50 0.84 -37.47
N PRO A 452 17.51 1.12 -38.79
CA PRO A 452 16.37 1.79 -39.45
C PRO A 452 15.05 1.06 -39.29
N ARG A 453 15.05 -0.27 -39.24
CA ARG A 453 13.83 -1.08 -39.03
C ARG A 453 13.29 -1.00 -37.61
N ARG A 454 14.14 -0.65 -36.63
CA ARG A 454 13.78 -0.49 -35.21
C ARG A 454 13.28 0.92 -34.88
N LEU A 455 13.77 1.94 -35.59
CA LEU A 455 13.45 3.36 -35.34
C LEU A 455 11.95 3.73 -35.45
N PRO A 456 11.13 3.12 -36.33
CA PRO A 456 9.69 3.38 -36.36
C PRO A 456 8.99 3.04 -35.05
N ARG A 457 9.28 1.87 -34.47
CA ARG A 457 8.68 1.46 -33.19
C ARG A 457 9.13 2.37 -32.04
N LEU A 458 10.41 2.75 -32.02
CA LEU A 458 10.89 3.74 -31.05
C LEU A 458 10.18 5.10 -31.22
N SER A 459 9.99 5.56 -32.46
CA SER A 459 9.31 6.83 -32.74
C SER A 459 7.84 6.81 -32.30
N GLU A 460 7.16 5.68 -32.48
CA GLU A 460 5.79 5.47 -31.99
C GLU A 460 5.73 5.53 -30.46
N ILE A 461 6.65 4.83 -29.78
CA ILE A 461 6.76 4.85 -28.31
C ILE A 461 7.01 6.28 -27.82
N GLU A 462 7.98 6.99 -28.40
CA GLU A 462 8.29 8.38 -28.02
C GLU A 462 7.10 9.31 -28.26
N ALA A 463 6.38 9.17 -29.37
CA ALA A 463 5.19 9.98 -29.67
C ALA A 463 4.04 9.74 -28.69
N GLU A 464 3.77 8.50 -28.32
CA GLU A 464 2.73 8.16 -27.33
C GLU A 464 3.09 8.68 -25.93
N LEU A 465 4.37 8.61 -25.57
CA LEU A 465 4.89 9.13 -24.30
C LEU A 465 4.84 10.68 -24.25
N GLU A 466 5.24 11.36 -25.32
CA GLU A 466 5.09 12.82 -25.44
C GLU A 466 3.62 13.25 -25.42
N LYS A 467 2.73 12.49 -26.08
CA LYS A 467 1.28 12.73 -26.03
C LYS A 467 0.74 12.61 -24.60
N ALA A 468 1.29 11.70 -23.80
CA ALA A 468 0.94 11.49 -22.40
C ALA A 468 1.52 12.55 -21.44
N GLY A 469 2.42 13.43 -21.89
CA GLY A 469 2.96 14.52 -21.07
C GLY A 469 4.26 14.19 -20.32
N ILE A 470 5.00 13.15 -20.74
CA ILE A 470 6.25 12.76 -20.07
C ILE A 470 7.53 13.30 -20.74
N GLU A 471 7.41 14.28 -21.64
CA GLU A 471 8.53 14.87 -22.39
C GLU A 471 9.67 15.38 -21.49
N LYS A 472 9.33 16.05 -20.37
CA LYS A 472 10.31 16.56 -19.40
C LYS A 472 11.12 15.43 -18.77
N MET A 473 10.46 14.31 -18.45
CA MET A 473 11.11 13.14 -17.86
C MET A 473 12.00 12.44 -18.89
N LEU A 474 11.55 12.29 -20.15
CA LEU A 474 12.35 11.71 -21.23
C LEU A 474 13.62 12.53 -21.51
N ALA A 475 13.53 13.86 -21.50
CA ALA A 475 14.70 14.74 -21.60
C ALA A 475 15.69 14.51 -20.44
N GLY A 476 15.17 14.33 -19.21
CA GLY A 476 15.97 13.97 -18.04
C GLY A 476 16.67 12.62 -18.19
N ILE A 477 15.98 11.60 -18.69
CA ILE A 477 16.53 10.26 -18.97
C ILE A 477 17.66 10.36 -19.99
N ARG A 478 17.47 11.09 -21.11
CA ARG A 478 18.51 11.28 -22.14
C ARG A 478 19.75 12.01 -21.59
N THR A 479 19.55 12.93 -20.66
CA THR A 479 20.64 13.75 -20.08
C THR A 479 21.43 12.97 -19.03
N LYS A 480 20.74 12.34 -18.07
CA LYS A 480 21.37 11.61 -16.96
C LYS A 480 21.77 10.18 -17.30
N LYS A 481 21.18 9.60 -18.35
CA LYS A 481 21.40 8.24 -18.83
C LYS A 481 21.30 7.17 -17.72
N PRO A 482 20.21 7.15 -16.93
CA PRO A 482 20.03 6.13 -15.91
C PRO A 482 19.88 4.74 -16.55
N SER A 483 20.24 3.69 -15.81
CA SER A 483 20.08 2.29 -16.25
C SER A 483 18.63 2.02 -16.71
N PRO A 484 18.41 1.35 -17.87
CA PRO A 484 17.09 1.15 -18.45
C PRO A 484 16.07 0.49 -17.52
N GLU A 485 16.53 -0.43 -16.67
CA GLU A 485 15.71 -1.16 -15.70
C GLU A 485 15.03 -0.21 -14.69
N LYS A 486 15.56 1.01 -14.53
CA LYS A 486 15.04 2.01 -13.58
C LYS A 486 14.00 2.94 -14.18
N TRP A 487 13.77 2.96 -15.49
CA TRP A 487 12.91 3.97 -16.12
C TRP A 487 11.46 3.93 -15.63
N ALA A 488 10.91 2.72 -15.47
CA ALA A 488 9.58 2.53 -14.90
C ALA A 488 9.52 2.99 -13.43
N SER A 489 10.51 2.64 -12.60
CA SER A 489 10.57 3.06 -11.20
C SER A 489 10.76 4.57 -11.04
N LEU A 490 11.50 5.22 -11.95
CA LEU A 490 11.63 6.68 -12.01
C LEU A 490 10.28 7.33 -12.33
N PHE A 491 9.49 6.73 -13.22
CA PHE A 491 8.16 7.22 -13.55
C PHE A 491 7.22 7.07 -12.34
N ASP A 492 7.22 5.89 -11.70
CA ASP A 492 6.43 5.63 -10.50
C ASP A 492 6.78 6.64 -9.39
N SER A 493 8.07 6.92 -9.18
CA SER A 493 8.52 7.94 -8.22
C SER A 493 8.00 9.33 -8.57
N ALA A 494 8.17 9.78 -9.82
CA ALA A 494 7.68 11.08 -10.27
C ALA A 494 6.16 11.18 -10.14
N TRP A 495 5.44 10.12 -10.50
CA TRP A 495 3.99 10.04 -10.46
C TRP A 495 3.46 10.12 -9.03
N PHE A 496 3.95 9.27 -8.13
CA PHE A 496 3.50 9.24 -6.74
C PHE A 496 3.86 10.52 -5.99
N LEU A 497 5.05 11.09 -6.22
CA LEU A 497 5.43 12.38 -5.61
C LEU A 497 4.56 13.52 -6.14
N SER A 498 4.22 13.51 -7.44
CA SER A 498 3.32 14.53 -8.01
C SER A 498 1.88 14.40 -7.47
N CYS A 499 1.39 13.17 -7.28
CA CYS A 499 0.09 12.93 -6.64
C CYS A 499 0.10 13.35 -5.16
N LEU A 500 1.20 13.10 -4.45
CA LEU A 500 1.37 13.50 -3.05
C LEU A 500 1.41 15.03 -2.91
N ASP A 501 2.17 15.71 -3.76
CA ASP A 501 2.21 17.18 -3.83
C ASP A 501 0.79 17.76 -4.09
N ALA A 502 0.03 17.13 -4.99
CA ALA A 502 -1.35 17.54 -5.26
C ALA A 502 -2.28 17.32 -4.05
N ALA A 503 -2.12 16.20 -3.33
CA ALA A 503 -2.88 15.92 -2.12
C ALA A 503 -2.57 16.93 -1.00
N PHE A 504 -1.31 17.35 -0.87
CA PHE A 504 -0.91 18.40 0.07
C PHE A 504 -1.45 19.78 -0.33
N ALA A 505 -1.54 20.07 -1.63
CA ALA A 505 -2.16 21.31 -2.11
C ALA A 505 -3.67 21.35 -1.84
N GLU A 506 -4.35 20.20 -1.87
CA GLU A 506 -5.79 20.07 -1.58
C GLU A 506 -6.10 20.13 -0.07
N ASP A 507 -5.24 19.57 0.78
CA ASP A 507 -5.50 19.35 2.20
C ASP A 507 -4.41 19.96 3.09
N SER A 508 -4.69 21.16 3.62
CA SER A 508 -3.76 21.91 4.48
C SER A 508 -3.47 21.22 5.82
N GLU A 509 -4.38 20.39 6.34
CA GLU A 509 -4.13 19.66 7.60
C GLU A 509 -3.11 18.53 7.41
N ILE A 510 -3.12 17.88 6.24
CA ILE A 510 -2.09 16.89 5.90
C ILE A 510 -0.78 17.60 5.57
N ALA A 511 -0.82 18.66 4.76
CA ALA A 511 0.37 19.39 4.37
C ALA A 511 1.10 20.02 5.57
N GLY A 512 0.33 20.55 6.53
CA GLY A 512 0.83 21.13 7.78
C GLY A 512 1.03 20.13 8.91
N PHE A 513 0.99 18.82 8.64
CA PHE A 513 1.12 17.81 9.68
C PHE A 513 2.46 17.94 10.43
N ASN A 514 2.37 17.95 11.75
CA ASN A 514 3.53 17.95 12.65
C ASN A 514 3.45 16.72 13.56
N GLY A 515 4.38 15.78 13.37
CA GLY A 515 4.42 14.54 14.14
C GLY A 515 4.54 14.76 15.65
N ARG A 516 5.32 15.77 16.10
CA ARG A 516 5.48 16.05 17.54
C ARG A 516 4.17 16.49 18.17
N THR A 517 3.47 17.42 17.54
CA THR A 517 2.16 17.90 18.01
C THR A 517 1.11 16.80 17.94
N HIS A 518 1.17 15.93 16.92
CA HIS A 518 0.30 14.77 16.84
C HIS A 518 0.55 13.77 17.99
N ASP A 519 1.81 13.45 18.28
CA ASP A 519 2.20 12.58 19.39
C ASP A 519 1.77 13.15 20.75
N GLU A 520 1.82 14.47 20.92
CA GLU A 520 1.27 15.16 22.09
C GLU A 520 -0.24 14.93 22.21
N PHE A 521 -1.01 15.07 21.13
CA PHE A 521 -2.45 14.76 21.16
C PHE A 521 -2.75 13.29 21.43
N VAL A 522 -1.96 12.37 20.91
CA VAL A 522 -2.08 10.93 21.22
C VAL A 522 -1.85 10.67 22.70
N LYS A 523 -0.81 11.28 23.29
CA LYS A 523 -0.55 11.18 24.74
C LYS A 523 -1.69 11.77 25.55
N GLU A 524 -2.15 12.96 25.21
CA GLU A 524 -3.28 13.59 25.89
C GLU A 524 -4.55 12.74 25.80
N PHE A 525 -4.86 12.19 24.63
CA PHE A 525 -5.99 11.29 24.44
C PHE A 525 -5.85 10.03 25.33
N THR A 526 -4.67 9.42 25.35
CA THR A 526 -4.40 8.22 26.16
C THR A 526 -4.60 8.48 27.65
N GLU A 527 -4.12 9.62 28.15
CA GLU A 527 -4.31 9.99 29.56
C GLU A 527 -5.77 10.33 29.87
N LEU A 528 -6.47 11.02 28.96
CA LEU A 528 -7.91 11.30 29.09
C LEU A 528 -8.73 10.01 29.06
N ASP A 529 -8.36 9.02 28.25
CA ASP A 529 -9.06 7.73 28.19
C ASP A 529 -8.89 6.92 29.48
N LYS A 530 -7.67 6.87 30.02
CA LYS A 530 -7.42 6.28 31.36
C LYS A 530 -8.21 6.99 32.45
N GLU A 531 -8.28 8.32 32.40
CA GLU A 531 -9.08 9.10 33.34
C GLU A 531 -10.57 8.81 33.19
N ARG A 532 -11.07 8.71 31.95
CA ARG A 532 -12.45 8.33 31.63
C ARG A 532 -12.81 6.98 32.25
N ILE A 533 -11.97 5.96 32.09
CA ILE A 533 -12.18 4.63 32.69
C ILE A 533 -12.17 4.71 34.24
N ARG A 534 -11.23 5.46 34.82
CA ARG A 534 -11.16 5.65 36.28
C ARG A 534 -12.42 6.33 36.83
N ILE A 535 -12.89 7.38 36.17
CA ILE A 535 -14.08 8.15 36.54
C ILE A 535 -15.36 7.34 36.27
N ALA A 536 -15.37 6.47 35.26
CA ALA A 536 -16.52 5.61 34.95
C ALA A 536 -16.95 4.78 36.16
N ALA A 537 -16.02 4.21 36.94
CA ALA A 537 -16.36 3.49 38.16
C ALA A 537 -17.07 4.39 39.20
N ALA A 538 -16.61 5.62 39.39
CA ALA A 538 -17.30 6.57 40.27
C ALA A 538 -18.70 6.93 39.76
N ARG A 539 -18.86 7.05 38.44
CA ARG A 539 -20.16 7.29 37.79
C ARG A 539 -21.11 6.09 37.94
N VAL A 540 -20.62 4.86 37.80
CA VAL A 540 -21.38 3.63 38.08
C VAL A 540 -21.85 3.63 39.54
N ARG A 541 -20.96 3.88 40.51
CA ARG A 541 -21.34 3.99 41.93
C ARG A 541 -22.46 5.00 42.16
N ARG A 542 -22.35 6.17 41.54
CA ARG A 542 -23.34 7.23 41.66
C ARG A 542 -24.69 6.80 41.07
N ALA A 543 -24.70 6.24 39.86
CA ALA A 543 -25.91 5.75 39.21
C ALA A 543 -26.60 4.64 40.04
N CYS A 544 -25.83 3.68 40.55
CA CYS A 544 -26.34 2.63 41.44
C CYS A 544 -26.92 3.23 42.73
N ALA A 545 -26.24 4.21 43.34
CA ALA A 545 -26.72 4.83 44.57
C ALA A 545 -28.02 5.63 44.37
N GLU A 546 -28.13 6.40 43.28
CA GLU A 546 -29.36 7.13 42.93
C GLU A 546 -30.53 6.16 42.71
N ARG A 547 -30.26 5.05 42.00
CA ARG A 547 -31.24 3.98 41.81
C ARG A 547 -31.65 3.33 43.13
N ALA A 548 -30.69 2.96 43.98
CA ALA A 548 -30.94 2.37 45.28
C ALA A 548 -31.80 3.28 46.16
N ILE A 549 -31.49 4.58 46.23
CA ILE A 549 -32.27 5.57 46.98
C ILE A 549 -33.70 5.66 46.42
N SER A 550 -33.84 5.75 45.10
CA SER A 550 -35.14 5.81 44.43
C SER A 550 -36.00 4.58 44.78
N VAL A 551 -35.44 3.38 44.69
CA VAL A 551 -36.15 2.12 44.97
C VAL A 551 -36.45 1.96 46.47
N MET A 552 -35.52 2.31 47.36
CA MET A 552 -35.76 2.31 48.81
C MET A 552 -36.93 3.22 49.20
N ASN A 553 -37.05 4.39 48.56
CA ASN A 553 -38.17 5.30 48.78
C ASN A 553 -39.49 4.76 48.21
N GLN A 554 -39.45 4.00 47.11
CA GLN A 554 -40.63 3.36 46.51
C GLN A 554 -41.10 2.14 47.30
N HIS A 555 -40.20 1.46 48.01
CA HIS A 555 -40.47 0.22 48.76
C HIS A 555 -40.02 0.33 50.23
N PRO A 556 -40.65 1.19 51.05
CA PRO A 556 -40.22 1.46 52.43
C PRO A 556 -40.28 0.22 53.33
N GLU A 557 -41.23 -0.71 53.10
CA GLU A 557 -41.31 -1.96 53.87
C GLU A 557 -40.11 -2.88 53.62
N GLN A 558 -39.64 -2.96 52.37
CA GLN A 558 -38.46 -3.73 52.01
C GLN A 558 -37.19 -3.07 52.54
N GLU A 559 -37.11 -1.74 52.43
CA GLU A 559 -36.01 -0.93 52.97
C GLU A 559 -35.82 -1.16 54.47
N TYR A 560 -36.91 -1.07 55.24
CA TYR A 560 -36.89 -1.32 56.67
C TYR A 560 -36.41 -2.74 56.99
N LEU A 561 -36.92 -3.74 56.27
CA LEU A 561 -36.54 -5.15 56.45
C LEU A 561 -35.04 -5.36 56.16
N VAL A 562 -34.54 -4.87 55.03
CA VAL A 562 -33.13 -5.03 54.64
C VAL A 562 -32.21 -4.33 55.63
N ARG A 563 -32.53 -3.10 56.04
CA ARG A 563 -31.75 -2.36 57.05
C ARG A 563 -31.75 -3.07 58.40
N ALA A 564 -32.90 -3.59 58.84
CA ALA A 564 -33.02 -4.33 60.09
C ALA A 564 -32.21 -5.64 60.06
N GLU A 565 -32.24 -6.40 58.96
CA GLU A 565 -31.43 -7.61 58.81
C GLU A 565 -29.93 -7.33 58.74
N ALA A 566 -29.52 -6.26 58.05
CA ALA A 566 -28.12 -5.83 57.93
C ALA A 566 -27.51 -5.41 59.27
N GLN A 567 -28.31 -4.89 60.20
CA GLN A 567 -27.86 -4.46 61.54
C GLN A 567 -27.81 -5.60 62.57
N LYS A 568 -28.41 -6.77 62.28
CA LYS A 568 -28.38 -7.92 63.20
C LYS A 568 -26.97 -8.51 63.30
N LYS A 569 -26.62 -9.02 64.49
CA LYS A 569 -25.36 -9.77 64.70
C LYS A 569 -25.51 -11.29 64.56
N ARG A 570 -26.72 -11.82 64.75
CA ARG A 570 -27.10 -13.25 64.75
C ARG A 570 -28.59 -13.39 64.42
N ARG A 571 -29.03 -14.63 64.12
CA ARG A 571 -30.44 -14.97 63.81
C ARG A 571 -31.00 -14.18 62.63
N HIS A 572 -30.21 -14.09 61.56
CA HIS A 572 -30.66 -13.51 60.29
C HIS A 572 -31.76 -14.37 59.67
N LEU A 573 -32.66 -13.75 58.91
CA LEU A 573 -33.59 -14.50 58.07
C LEU A 573 -32.81 -15.33 57.03
N PRO A 574 -33.23 -16.58 56.73
CA PRO A 574 -32.68 -17.33 55.62
C PRO A 574 -32.74 -16.52 54.33
N LEU A 575 -31.64 -16.50 53.56
CA LEU A 575 -31.48 -15.62 52.40
C LEU A 575 -32.64 -15.76 51.40
N ARG A 576 -33.08 -16.99 51.12
CA ARG A 576 -34.23 -17.28 50.26
C ARG A 576 -35.52 -16.57 50.71
N LYS A 577 -35.79 -16.53 52.02
CA LYS A 577 -36.97 -15.85 52.59
C LYS A 577 -36.82 -14.33 52.59
N LEU A 578 -35.61 -13.84 52.83
CA LEU A 578 -35.31 -12.41 52.77
C LEU A 578 -35.48 -11.89 51.34
N PHE A 579 -34.91 -12.60 50.37
CA PHE A 579 -35.01 -12.29 48.95
C PHE A 579 -36.47 -12.24 48.48
N ALA A 580 -37.27 -13.26 48.81
CA ALA A 580 -38.70 -13.31 48.47
C ALA A 580 -39.52 -12.10 48.99
N ARG A 581 -39.06 -11.44 50.06
CA ARG A 581 -39.75 -10.33 50.72
C ARG A 581 -39.18 -8.95 50.37
N ALA A 582 -37.95 -8.87 49.89
CA ALA A 582 -37.23 -7.62 49.70
C ALA A 582 -36.39 -7.56 48.42
N GLN A 583 -36.76 -8.31 47.37
CA GLN A 583 -35.99 -8.42 46.14
C GLN A 583 -35.67 -7.06 45.51
N ASP A 584 -36.64 -6.14 45.44
CA ASP A 584 -36.47 -4.88 44.71
C ASP A 584 -35.37 -4.02 45.34
N VAL A 585 -35.41 -3.87 46.67
CA VAL A 585 -34.37 -3.13 47.41
C VAL A 585 -33.03 -3.87 47.39
N LEU A 586 -33.03 -5.20 47.54
CA LEU A 586 -31.80 -6.00 47.51
C LEU A 586 -31.07 -5.88 46.18
N THR A 587 -31.78 -6.01 45.05
CA THR A 587 -31.19 -5.88 43.72
C THR A 587 -30.87 -4.43 43.35
N ALA A 588 -31.52 -3.44 43.96
CA ALA A 588 -31.17 -2.05 43.74
C ALA A 588 -29.91 -1.63 44.50
N VAL A 589 -29.73 -2.12 45.73
CA VAL A 589 -28.55 -1.86 46.56
C VAL A 589 -27.34 -2.65 46.06
N CYS A 590 -27.56 -3.92 45.70
CA CYS A 590 -26.56 -4.82 45.17
C CYS A 590 -27.05 -5.37 43.81
N PRO A 591 -26.73 -4.70 42.69
CA PRO A 591 -27.23 -5.09 41.38
C PRO A 591 -26.67 -6.40 40.84
N CYS A 592 -25.48 -6.84 41.26
CA CYS A 592 -24.88 -8.08 40.77
C CYS A 592 -24.86 -9.16 41.86
N TRP A 593 -25.43 -10.33 41.56
CA TRP A 593 -25.43 -11.49 42.45
C TRP A 593 -24.61 -12.60 41.79
N MET A 594 -23.58 -13.07 42.46
CA MET A 594 -22.61 -14.03 41.92
C MET A 594 -22.78 -15.38 42.58
N ALA A 595 -23.01 -16.46 41.82
CA ALA A 595 -23.33 -17.76 42.38
C ALA A 595 -22.86 -18.93 41.50
N SER A 596 -22.79 -20.15 42.05
CA SER A 596 -22.86 -21.37 41.23
C SER A 596 -24.32 -21.70 40.89
N PRO A 597 -24.57 -22.52 39.86
CA PRO A 597 -25.92 -23.01 39.55
C PRO A 597 -26.63 -23.62 40.77
N LEU A 598 -25.89 -24.42 41.56
CA LEU A 598 -26.40 -25.00 42.80
C LEU A 598 -26.80 -23.94 43.84
N SER A 599 -25.92 -22.95 44.10
CA SER A 599 -26.19 -21.86 45.05
C SER A 599 -27.45 -21.08 44.67
N VAL A 600 -27.70 -20.83 43.37
CA VAL A 600 -28.91 -20.15 42.90
C VAL A 600 -30.17 -20.89 43.35
N SER A 601 -30.21 -22.20 43.13
CA SER A 601 -31.37 -23.04 43.48
C SER A 601 -31.62 -23.15 45.00
N GLN A 602 -30.55 -23.04 45.80
CA GLN A 602 -30.63 -23.17 47.25
C GLN A 602 -30.97 -21.85 47.95
N LEU A 603 -30.38 -20.76 47.49
CA LEU A 603 -30.33 -19.49 48.23
C LEU A 603 -31.28 -18.42 47.72
N LEU A 604 -31.71 -18.49 46.45
CA LEU A 604 -32.58 -17.49 45.83
C LEU A 604 -34.02 -18.02 45.67
N ASP A 605 -35.01 -17.14 45.80
CA ASP A 605 -36.41 -17.49 45.54
C ASP A 605 -36.66 -17.70 44.05
N THR A 606 -37.72 -18.42 43.67
CA THR A 606 -37.99 -18.81 42.27
C THR A 606 -38.58 -17.70 41.39
N LYS A 607 -38.89 -16.53 41.96
CA LYS A 607 -39.42 -15.40 41.18
C LYS A 607 -38.38 -14.81 40.24
N ALA A 608 -38.82 -14.40 39.05
CA ALA A 608 -38.02 -13.57 38.15
C ALA A 608 -37.67 -12.24 38.83
N CYS A 609 -36.38 -11.98 38.98
CA CYS A 609 -35.85 -10.86 39.78
C CYS A 609 -34.61 -10.20 39.16
N PHE A 610 -34.07 -10.81 38.10
CA PHE A 610 -32.92 -10.30 37.37
C PHE A 610 -33.32 -9.84 35.96
N ASP A 611 -32.78 -8.71 35.51
CA ASP A 611 -32.92 -8.31 34.11
C ASP A 611 -32.04 -9.18 33.20
N VAL A 612 -30.84 -9.55 33.67
CA VAL A 612 -29.84 -10.29 32.87
C VAL A 612 -29.22 -11.42 33.70
N VAL A 613 -29.17 -12.62 33.13
CA VAL A 613 -28.40 -13.75 33.64
C VAL A 613 -27.18 -13.95 32.75
N ILE A 614 -25.99 -13.96 33.36
CA ILE A 614 -24.71 -14.09 32.66
C ILE A 614 -24.05 -15.37 33.13
N PHE A 615 -23.75 -16.29 32.22
CA PHE A 615 -22.92 -17.46 32.49
C PHE A 615 -21.48 -17.22 32.00
N ASP A 616 -20.48 -17.51 32.83
CA ASP A 616 -19.08 -17.61 32.41
C ASP A 616 -18.60 -19.06 32.42
N GLU A 617 -17.64 -19.36 31.55
CA GLU A 617 -17.19 -20.73 31.25
C GLU A 617 -18.36 -21.68 30.95
N ALA A 618 -19.33 -21.21 30.19
CA ALA A 618 -20.55 -21.95 29.89
C ALA A 618 -20.35 -23.23 29.07
N SER A 619 -19.16 -23.42 28.48
CA SER A 619 -18.77 -24.71 27.88
C SER A 619 -18.62 -25.82 28.92
N GLN A 620 -18.56 -25.48 30.21
CA GLN A 620 -18.47 -26.40 31.35
C GLN A 620 -19.77 -26.48 32.16
N VAL A 621 -20.87 -25.86 31.69
CA VAL A 621 -22.17 -25.86 32.36
C VAL A 621 -23.14 -26.72 31.57
N LEU A 622 -23.80 -27.68 32.24
CA LEU A 622 -24.85 -28.48 31.64
C LEU A 622 -26.15 -27.66 31.51
N PRO A 623 -26.93 -27.83 30.42
CA PRO A 623 -28.19 -27.12 30.21
C PRO A 623 -29.16 -27.26 31.40
N GLU A 624 -29.32 -28.44 31.96
CA GLU A 624 -30.22 -28.73 33.09
C GLU A 624 -29.86 -27.97 34.38
N ASP A 625 -28.56 -27.79 34.64
CA ASP A 625 -28.08 -27.03 35.80
C ASP A 625 -28.30 -25.53 35.61
N SER A 626 -28.37 -25.06 34.37
CA SER A 626 -28.58 -23.64 34.05
C SER A 626 -30.02 -23.18 34.24
N VAL A 627 -31.00 -24.07 34.08
CA VAL A 627 -32.44 -23.75 34.06
C VAL A 627 -32.90 -22.94 35.28
N PRO A 628 -32.54 -23.29 36.53
CA PRO A 628 -32.93 -22.51 37.70
C PRO A 628 -32.44 -21.05 37.65
N ALA A 629 -31.25 -20.80 37.11
CA ALA A 629 -30.75 -19.44 36.98
C ALA A 629 -31.43 -18.69 35.83
N ILE A 630 -31.63 -19.34 34.68
CA ILE A 630 -32.30 -18.74 33.52
C ILE A 630 -33.72 -18.30 33.87
N LEU A 631 -34.48 -19.12 34.60
CA LEU A 631 -35.85 -18.79 35.02
C LEU A 631 -35.95 -17.46 35.79
N ARG A 632 -34.87 -17.04 36.45
CA ARG A 632 -34.85 -15.83 37.27
C ARG A 632 -34.51 -14.56 36.48
N GLY A 633 -34.19 -14.69 35.19
CA GLY A 633 -33.68 -13.62 34.32
C GLY A 633 -34.51 -13.38 33.07
N ALA A 634 -34.69 -12.12 32.67
CA ALA A 634 -35.37 -11.82 31.41
C ALA A 634 -34.48 -12.06 30.17
N ARG A 635 -33.18 -11.81 30.27
CA ARG A 635 -32.20 -11.94 29.18
C ARG A 635 -31.05 -12.86 29.56
N LEU A 636 -30.47 -13.52 28.57
CA LEU A 636 -29.41 -14.51 28.75
C LEU A 636 -28.14 -14.10 28.01
N VAL A 637 -27.02 -14.07 28.74
CA VAL A 637 -25.68 -13.92 28.17
C VAL A 637 -24.88 -15.16 28.51
N VAL A 638 -24.33 -15.81 27.50
CA VAL A 638 -23.55 -17.04 27.67
C VAL A 638 -22.14 -16.79 27.17
N ALA A 639 -21.16 -16.76 28.07
CA ALA A 639 -19.76 -16.54 27.73
C ALA A 639 -18.95 -17.82 27.91
N GLY A 640 -18.12 -18.14 26.92
CA GLY A 640 -17.32 -19.36 26.96
C GLY A 640 -16.46 -19.52 25.72
N ASP A 641 -15.94 -20.72 25.53
CA ASP A 641 -15.18 -21.11 24.35
C ASP A 641 -15.51 -22.56 23.99
N SER A 642 -16.16 -22.75 22.84
CA SER A 642 -16.58 -24.08 22.37
C SER A 642 -15.41 -24.97 21.92
N ARG A 643 -14.18 -24.44 21.94
CA ARG A 643 -12.95 -25.17 21.61
C ARG A 643 -12.17 -25.59 22.86
N GLN A 644 -12.65 -25.24 24.04
CA GLN A 644 -12.10 -25.70 25.32
C GLN A 644 -12.86 -26.92 25.85
N LEU A 645 -12.38 -27.48 26.97
CA LEU A 645 -12.90 -28.71 27.55
C LEU A 645 -14.42 -28.63 27.80
N PRO A 646 -15.17 -29.71 27.44
CA PRO A 646 -16.60 -29.83 27.76
C PRO A 646 -16.82 -30.05 29.26
N PRO A 647 -18.07 -30.11 29.75
CA PRO A 647 -18.37 -30.41 31.14
C PRO A 647 -17.83 -31.80 31.51
N THR A 648 -17.17 -31.91 32.66
CA THR A 648 -16.68 -33.20 33.18
C THR A 648 -17.69 -33.75 34.19
N THR A 649 -18.40 -34.83 33.86
CA THR A 649 -19.30 -35.51 34.81
C THR A 649 -18.50 -36.47 35.71
N PHE A 650 -18.03 -35.97 36.85
CA PHE A 650 -17.29 -36.78 37.84
C PHE A 650 -18.17 -37.81 38.60
N PHE A 651 -19.49 -37.79 38.43
CA PHE A 651 -20.46 -38.53 39.25
C PHE A 651 -21.38 -39.50 38.49
N ALA A 652 -21.15 -39.74 37.19
CA ALA A 652 -21.97 -40.68 36.41
C ALA A 652 -21.47 -42.14 36.47
N ALA A 653 -20.24 -42.38 36.95
CA ALA A 653 -19.77 -43.73 37.24
C ALA A 653 -20.28 -44.14 38.63
N GLY A 654 -21.11 -45.18 38.67
CA GLY A 654 -21.51 -45.84 39.90
C GLY A 654 -20.31 -46.39 40.67
N ASP A 655 -20.57 -46.71 41.93
CA ASP A 655 -19.66 -47.13 43.00
C ASP A 655 -18.94 -48.48 42.76
N ASP A 656 -18.48 -48.76 41.53
CA ASP A 656 -17.72 -49.97 41.20
C ASP A 656 -16.21 -49.66 41.08
N ASP A 657 -15.40 -50.43 41.81
CA ASP A 657 -13.94 -50.41 41.93
C ASP A 657 -13.18 -50.75 40.62
N GLU A 658 -13.57 -50.17 39.48
CA GLU A 658 -12.81 -50.25 38.22
C GLU A 658 -11.93 -49.01 37.98
N PRO A 659 -10.71 -49.18 37.42
CA PRO A 659 -9.78 -48.08 37.23
C PRO A 659 -10.38 -47.01 36.31
N ILE A 660 -10.36 -45.77 36.82
CA ILE A 660 -10.98 -44.53 36.32
C ILE A 660 -10.55 -44.12 34.89
N GLU A 661 -9.62 -44.84 34.25
CA GLU A 661 -8.99 -44.44 32.98
C GLU A 661 -9.87 -44.63 31.74
N GLU A 662 -10.73 -45.65 31.66
CA GLU A 662 -11.58 -45.87 30.46
C GLU A 662 -12.94 -45.14 30.52
N ALA A 663 -13.40 -44.73 31.70
CA ALA A 663 -14.70 -44.07 31.86
C ALA A 663 -14.69 -42.57 31.50
N ALA A 664 -13.55 -41.89 31.60
CA ALA A 664 -13.46 -40.44 31.36
C ALA A 664 -13.55 -40.07 29.87
N ASP A 665 -12.94 -40.87 28.98
CA ASP A 665 -12.97 -40.63 27.53
C ASP A 665 -14.33 -41.02 26.92
N ALA A 666 -15.00 -42.04 27.46
CA ALA A 666 -16.34 -42.45 27.00
C ALA A 666 -17.49 -41.60 27.60
N ALA A 667 -17.32 -40.96 28.76
CA ALA A 667 -18.38 -40.19 29.43
C ALA A 667 -18.64 -38.79 28.85
N THR A 668 -17.83 -38.33 27.89
CA THR A 668 -18.00 -37.02 27.25
C THR A 668 -18.69 -37.07 25.88
N GLU A 669 -18.86 -38.26 25.29
CA GLU A 669 -19.61 -38.44 24.05
C GLU A 669 -21.13 -38.34 24.30
N GLY A 670 -21.67 -37.13 24.23
CA GLY A 670 -23.12 -36.93 24.12
C GLY A 670 -23.73 -35.74 24.88
N PHE A 671 -22.96 -35.04 25.71
CA PHE A 671 -23.49 -33.88 26.46
C PHE A 671 -23.16 -32.57 25.74
N GLU A 672 -24.18 -31.92 25.18
CA GLU A 672 -24.08 -30.54 24.70
C GLU A 672 -24.00 -29.58 25.89
N SER A 673 -23.00 -28.69 25.90
CA SER A 673 -22.92 -27.65 26.93
C SER A 673 -24.00 -26.58 26.72
N LEU A 674 -24.25 -25.76 27.76
CA LEU A 674 -25.12 -24.59 27.62
C LEU A 674 -24.65 -23.67 26.48
N LEU A 675 -23.33 -23.53 26.30
CA LEU A 675 -22.74 -22.75 25.22
C LEU A 675 -23.12 -23.32 23.84
N ASP A 676 -22.96 -24.63 23.64
CA ASP A 676 -23.23 -25.26 22.35
C ASP A 676 -24.72 -25.19 21.99
N MET A 677 -25.59 -25.46 22.97
CA MET A 677 -27.04 -25.43 22.78
C MET A 677 -27.53 -24.01 22.43
N THR A 678 -27.10 -22.99 23.18
CA THR A 678 -27.51 -21.60 22.93
C THR A 678 -26.93 -21.03 21.64
N ASN A 679 -25.75 -21.48 21.20
CA ASN A 679 -25.14 -21.05 19.96
C ASN A 679 -25.97 -21.39 18.71
N SER A 680 -26.93 -22.32 18.81
CA SER A 680 -27.83 -22.69 17.70
C SER A 680 -28.96 -21.68 17.45
N PHE A 681 -29.27 -20.80 18.39
CA PHE A 681 -30.41 -19.87 18.29
C PHE A 681 -30.18 -18.47 18.87
N VAL A 682 -29.18 -18.26 19.72
CA VAL A 682 -28.81 -16.94 20.25
C VAL A 682 -27.67 -16.35 19.42
N PRO A 683 -27.71 -15.06 19.05
CA PRO A 683 -26.64 -14.44 18.26
C PRO A 683 -25.25 -14.52 18.91
N SER A 684 -24.28 -15.04 18.16
CA SER A 684 -22.89 -15.18 18.58
C SER A 684 -22.08 -13.89 18.39
N ARG A 685 -21.32 -13.50 19.41
CA ARG A 685 -20.39 -12.36 19.43
C ARG A 685 -19.01 -12.88 19.78
N TYR A 686 -18.05 -12.72 18.90
CA TYR A 686 -16.70 -13.22 19.13
C TYR A 686 -15.77 -12.10 19.57
N LEU A 687 -14.89 -12.43 20.51
CA LEU A 687 -13.79 -11.59 20.93
C LEU A 687 -12.59 -11.89 20.06
N ASP A 688 -12.18 -10.92 19.25
CA ASP A 688 -11.28 -11.15 18.13
C ASP A 688 -9.81 -10.87 18.50
N TRP A 689 -9.52 -10.10 19.55
CA TRP A 689 -8.16 -9.67 19.87
C TRP A 689 -7.47 -10.55 20.91
N HIS A 690 -6.24 -11.00 20.65
CA HIS A 690 -5.48 -11.84 21.57
C HIS A 690 -4.40 -11.06 22.33
N TYR A 691 -4.52 -11.03 23.67
CA TYR A 691 -3.64 -10.24 24.55
C TYR A 691 -2.66 -11.07 25.39
N ARG A 692 -2.80 -12.40 25.40
CA ARG A 692 -2.05 -13.26 26.32
C ARG A 692 -0.64 -13.58 25.82
N SER A 693 -0.49 -13.81 24.51
CA SER A 693 0.81 -14.18 23.93
C SER A 693 1.64 -12.93 23.67
N ARG A 694 2.88 -12.92 24.19
CA ARG A 694 3.85 -11.84 23.91
C ARG A 694 4.45 -11.92 22.50
N ASP A 695 4.37 -13.09 21.88
CA ASP A 695 4.84 -13.36 20.53
C ASP A 695 3.73 -14.08 19.77
N GLU A 696 3.45 -13.66 18.54
CA GLU A 696 2.37 -14.21 17.72
C GLU A 696 2.56 -15.69 17.38
N SER A 697 3.80 -16.18 17.33
CA SER A 697 4.10 -17.59 17.02
C SER A 697 3.50 -18.56 18.05
N LEU A 698 3.32 -18.13 19.30
CA LEU A 698 2.73 -18.95 20.38
C LEU A 698 1.25 -19.28 20.16
N ILE A 699 0.52 -18.43 19.42
CA ILE A 699 -0.91 -18.62 19.14
C ILE A 699 -1.19 -18.92 17.67
N SER A 700 -0.23 -18.65 16.77
CA SER A 700 -0.39 -18.78 15.32
C SER A 700 -0.92 -20.15 14.89
N PHE A 701 -0.36 -21.25 15.43
CA PHE A 701 -0.83 -22.61 15.13
C PHE A 701 -2.30 -22.80 15.50
N SER A 702 -2.67 -22.52 16.76
CA SER A 702 -4.05 -22.65 17.23
C SER A 702 -5.00 -21.67 16.52
N ASN A 703 -4.55 -20.45 16.24
CA ASN A 703 -5.35 -19.47 15.50
C ASN A 703 -5.69 -20.01 14.10
N HIS A 704 -4.71 -20.55 13.38
CA HIS A 704 -4.92 -21.09 12.05
C HIS A 704 -5.78 -22.37 12.05
N HIS A 705 -5.46 -23.34 12.91
CA HIS A 705 -6.09 -24.66 12.88
C HIS A 705 -7.37 -24.81 13.70
N ILE A 706 -7.55 -24.01 14.77
CA ILE A 706 -8.68 -24.11 15.70
C ILE A 706 -9.66 -22.94 15.53
N TYR A 707 -9.14 -21.72 15.37
CA TYR A 707 -9.93 -20.48 15.30
C TYR A 707 -10.02 -19.85 13.90
N THR A 708 -9.69 -20.62 12.85
CA THR A 708 -9.84 -20.24 11.43
C THR A 708 -9.20 -18.90 11.03
N GLY A 709 -8.12 -18.50 11.70
CA GLY A 709 -7.40 -17.25 11.46
C GLY A 709 -8.13 -15.99 11.92
N ARG A 710 -9.17 -16.13 12.76
CA ARG A 710 -9.99 -15.01 13.23
C ARG A 710 -9.28 -14.10 14.22
N LEU A 711 -8.38 -14.65 15.06
CA LEU A 711 -7.75 -13.88 16.12
C LEU A 711 -6.76 -12.87 15.56
N VAL A 712 -6.89 -11.62 15.98
CA VAL A 712 -5.96 -10.53 15.74
C VAL A 712 -4.86 -10.57 16.79
N THR A 713 -3.62 -10.69 16.34
CA THR A 713 -2.41 -10.74 17.18
C THR A 713 -1.55 -9.50 16.96
N PHE A 714 -0.71 -9.19 17.94
CA PHE A 714 0.29 -8.14 17.80
C PHE A 714 1.62 -8.75 17.36
N PRO A 715 2.31 -8.19 16.35
CA PRO A 715 3.57 -8.71 15.89
C PRO A 715 4.62 -8.64 17.00
N GLY A 716 5.42 -9.70 17.14
CA GLY A 716 6.52 -9.75 18.10
C GLY A 716 7.60 -8.70 17.75
N PRO A 717 8.41 -8.26 18.74
CA PRO A 717 9.45 -7.24 18.53
C PRO A 717 10.63 -7.66 17.63
N GLY A 718 10.60 -8.87 17.06
CA GLY A 718 11.74 -9.51 16.40
C GLY A 718 12.76 -10.02 17.42
N GLY A 719 13.08 -11.32 17.37
CA GLY A 719 13.94 -11.97 18.37
C GLY A 719 14.11 -13.47 18.11
N PRO A 720 14.79 -14.21 19.02
CA PRO A 720 14.84 -15.66 18.96
C PRO A 720 13.41 -16.25 19.01
N PRO A 721 13.15 -17.37 18.32
CA PRO A 721 11.81 -17.94 18.21
C PRO A 721 11.25 -18.30 19.58
N ALA A 722 9.99 -17.92 19.84
CA ALA A 722 9.32 -18.22 21.10
C ALA A 722 8.91 -19.70 21.22
N VAL A 723 8.92 -20.44 20.11
CA VAL A 723 8.58 -21.87 20.05
C VAL A 723 9.78 -22.64 19.52
N SER A 724 10.11 -23.73 20.21
CA SER A 724 11.14 -24.69 19.81
C SER A 724 10.57 -26.11 19.88
N HIS A 725 10.83 -26.94 18.88
CA HIS A 725 10.45 -28.34 18.87
C HIS A 725 11.69 -29.21 19.14
N VAL A 726 11.62 -30.06 20.16
CA VAL A 726 12.67 -31.03 20.51
C VAL A 726 12.13 -32.43 20.23
N LEU A 727 12.59 -33.04 19.14
CA LEU A 727 12.23 -34.42 18.81
C LEU A 727 13.05 -35.38 19.68
N VAL A 728 12.38 -36.19 20.50
CA VAL A 728 13.01 -37.24 21.33
C VAL A 728 12.74 -38.59 20.67
N ASN A 729 13.79 -39.27 20.22
CA ASN A 729 13.65 -40.58 19.60
C ASN A 729 13.55 -41.67 20.67
N GLN A 730 12.44 -42.39 20.71
CA GLN A 730 12.28 -43.60 21.52
C GLN A 730 12.11 -44.82 20.60
N PRO A 731 12.98 -45.85 20.70
CA PRO A 731 12.79 -47.09 19.97
C PRO A 731 11.61 -47.89 20.57
N PRO A 732 10.72 -48.48 19.74
CA PRO A 732 9.61 -49.29 20.22
C PRO A 732 10.08 -50.49 21.06
N GLY A 733 9.40 -50.76 22.18
CA GLY A 733 9.54 -52.02 22.94
C GLY A 733 10.66 -52.10 23.98
N LEU A 734 11.39 -51.01 24.28
CA LEU A 734 12.48 -51.03 25.28
C LEU A 734 12.01 -51.02 26.74
N ASP A 735 10.89 -50.34 27.04
CA ASP A 735 10.54 -50.04 28.44
C ASP A 735 9.20 -50.64 28.89
N GLY A 736 8.44 -51.31 28.01
CA GLY A 736 7.09 -51.84 28.32
C GLY A 736 6.06 -50.77 28.73
N GLN A 737 6.43 -49.49 28.67
CA GLN A 737 5.61 -48.34 29.05
C GLN A 737 5.25 -47.55 27.78
N GLU A 738 4.21 -48.01 27.08
CA GLU A 738 3.68 -47.30 25.90
C GLU A 738 3.03 -45.96 26.28
N GLU A 739 2.62 -45.80 27.55
CA GLU A 739 1.96 -44.60 28.07
C GLU A 739 2.90 -43.55 28.69
N SER A 740 4.18 -43.88 28.94
CA SER A 740 5.14 -42.95 29.56
C SER A 740 6.58 -43.21 29.11
N SER A 741 7.09 -42.36 28.23
CA SER A 741 8.44 -42.49 27.68
C SER A 741 9.54 -42.11 28.68
N SER A 742 10.42 -43.06 29.02
CA SER A 742 11.59 -42.77 29.87
C SER A 742 12.57 -41.78 29.21
N ALA A 743 12.63 -41.77 27.88
CA ALA A 743 13.49 -40.88 27.11
C ALA A 743 12.97 -39.44 27.12
N GLU A 744 11.66 -39.26 26.94
CA GLU A 744 11.04 -37.94 27.04
C GLU A 744 11.15 -37.40 28.45
N MET A 745 10.89 -38.21 29.49
CA MET A 745 11.03 -37.78 30.89
C MET A 745 12.43 -37.26 31.18
N ARG A 746 13.48 -38.00 30.78
CA ARG A 746 14.87 -37.54 30.95
C ARG A 746 15.13 -36.21 30.25
N LYS A 747 14.61 -36.03 29.03
CA LYS A 747 14.80 -34.78 28.29
C LYS A 747 14.04 -33.61 28.91
N VAL A 748 12.81 -33.83 29.39
CA VAL A 748 12.02 -32.81 30.10
C VAL A 748 12.75 -32.39 31.38
N VAL A 749 13.25 -33.34 32.18
CA VAL A 749 14.03 -33.04 33.40
C VAL A 749 15.28 -32.23 33.08
N GLU A 750 16.02 -32.58 32.02
CA GLU A 750 17.18 -31.80 31.56
C GLU A 750 16.78 -30.34 31.26
N LEU A 751 15.71 -30.13 30.48
CA LEU A 751 15.22 -28.78 30.15
C LEU A 751 14.74 -28.00 31.39
N VAL A 752 14.08 -28.67 32.33
CA VAL A 752 13.65 -28.09 33.61
C VAL A 752 14.86 -27.63 34.44
N LEU A 753 15.93 -28.42 34.48
CA LEU A 753 17.18 -28.08 35.19
C LEU A 753 17.99 -26.99 34.49
N GLU A 754 17.93 -26.89 33.16
CA GLU A 754 18.54 -25.81 32.38
C GLU A 754 17.81 -24.47 32.54
N HIS A 755 16.48 -24.50 32.71
CA HIS A 755 15.64 -23.31 32.78
C HIS A 755 16.11 -22.26 33.80
N PRO A 756 16.38 -22.57 35.10
CA PRO A 756 16.84 -21.56 36.05
C PRO A 756 18.21 -20.98 35.71
N GLN A 757 19.05 -21.69 34.94
CA GLN A 757 20.35 -21.19 34.51
C GLN A 757 20.23 -20.19 33.36
N LYS A 758 19.35 -20.49 32.38
CA LYS A 758 19.14 -19.65 31.19
C LYS A 758 18.14 -18.52 31.44
N PHE A 759 17.10 -18.76 32.23
CA PHE A 759 15.95 -17.87 32.44
C PHE A 759 15.56 -17.71 33.92
N PRO A 760 16.49 -17.27 34.81
CA PRO A 760 16.28 -17.22 36.26
C PRO A 760 15.13 -16.32 36.73
N ARG A 761 14.62 -15.45 35.85
CA ARG A 761 13.54 -14.50 36.16
C ARG A 761 12.19 -14.92 35.59
N GLN A 762 12.11 -16.07 34.93
CA GLN A 762 10.88 -16.59 34.34
C GLN A 762 10.29 -17.69 35.23
N SER A 763 8.96 -17.83 35.24
CA SER A 763 8.28 -18.97 35.84
C SER A 763 8.25 -20.14 34.86
N LEU A 764 8.34 -21.37 35.35
CA LEU A 764 8.26 -22.59 34.55
C LEU A 764 6.95 -23.33 34.84
N GLY A 765 6.31 -23.84 33.78
CA GLY A 765 5.21 -24.79 33.86
C GLY A 765 5.50 -25.97 32.95
N VAL A 766 5.21 -27.18 33.41
CA VAL A 766 5.34 -28.42 32.64
C VAL A 766 3.94 -29.02 32.52
N ILE A 767 3.55 -29.41 31.31
CA ILE A 767 2.25 -30.02 31.01
C ILE A 767 2.56 -31.38 30.38
N ALA A 768 1.93 -32.43 30.90
CA ALA A 768 2.07 -33.80 30.43
C ALA A 768 0.71 -34.31 29.94
N MET A 769 0.70 -35.10 28.86
CA MET A 769 -0.49 -35.80 28.39
C MET A 769 -0.62 -37.11 29.20
N GLY A 770 -1.63 -37.21 30.06
CA GLY A 770 -1.88 -38.37 30.91
C GLY A 770 -1.40 -38.23 32.36
N ILE A 771 -2.21 -38.71 33.30
CA ILE A 771 -1.95 -38.61 34.76
C ILE A 771 -0.69 -39.40 35.13
N ARG A 772 -0.53 -40.63 34.61
CA ARG A 772 0.65 -41.47 34.89
C ARG A 772 1.96 -40.78 34.50
N HIS A 773 2.03 -40.17 33.32
CA HIS A 773 3.23 -39.45 32.86
C HIS A 773 3.51 -38.22 33.73
N ALA A 774 2.47 -37.47 34.11
CA ALA A 774 2.60 -36.35 35.04
C ALA A 774 3.13 -36.80 36.41
N THR A 775 2.56 -37.87 37.00
CA THR A 775 2.97 -38.40 38.31
C THR A 775 4.39 -38.96 38.31
N GLN A 776 4.91 -39.42 37.17
CA GLN A 776 6.30 -39.86 37.08
C GLN A 776 7.28 -38.67 36.89
N LEU A 777 6.82 -37.56 36.32
CA LEU A 777 7.61 -36.34 36.12
C LEU A 777 7.73 -35.47 37.38
N PHE A 778 6.67 -35.40 38.19
CA PHE A 778 6.54 -34.54 39.39
C PHE A 778 6.59 -35.34 40.68
#